data_AF-A0A8J6DJL3-F1
#
_entry.id   AF-A0A8J6DJL3-F1
#
_cell.length_a   1.000
_cell.length_b   1.000
_cell.length_c   1.000
_cell.angle_alpha   90.00
_cell.angle_beta   90.00
_cell.angle_gamma   90.00
#
_symmetry.space_group_name_H-M   'P 1'
#
loop_
_entity.id
_entity.type
_entity.pdbx_description
1 polymer ?
#
loop_
_entity_poly.entity_id
_entity_poly.type
_entity_poly.pdbx_seq_one_letter_code
_entity_poly.pdbx_strand_id
1 'polypeptide(L)'
;MPQTDKQICIPPELPELLKQFTKAAIRTQPQDLIQWAADYFGAMSRGEIPPVRERSERVALSNWAELTPELLKILHSRVAGRLIINAEELAQMWKVLSLPTDLFNSVMNVGRFTEEIEWLKFLALACSSLGVLTSWPMHPTSLAKAGLSQDQQFQKLQEWYHKNGSKLNLRHLFEGDKKRFNHFSLTLKTDHGHILLDYSKNLVTENVMQMLVNLAKSRGVETARDRMFSGEKINFTEDRAVLHVALRNRSNTPIFVDGKDVMPEVNRVLEKMKSFCQLVRSGDWKGYSGKAITDIINIGIGGSDLGPLMVTEALKPYSSGGPQVWFVSNIDGTHIAKTLAALNPETSLFIIASKTFTTQETITNAETAKEWFLLSARDLSAVSKHFVALSTNTTKVKEFGIDPQNMFEFWDWVGGRYSLWSAIGLSIALHVGFDNFEQLLSGAHWMDNHFCRAPLEKNAPVLLALLGVWYINCFGCETQAILPYDQYMHRFAAYFQQGDMESNGKSITKSGTRVNHQTGPVVWGEPGTNGQHAFYQLIHQGTKMIPCDFLIPVLTQHPIRKGLHHKILLANFLAQTEALMRGKTMDEIRKEMQAAGKDPADSEKLLPHKVFEGNRPTNSIVFTKLTPFILGALIAMYEHKIFVQGVIWDINSFDQWGVELGKQLAKKIEPELDDSSPVTSHDSSTNGLINFIKQELCEVLSSDHDGGPPRIPFSTFQFLYTYIAEVDGEISASHVSRMLNYIEQE
;
A
#
# COMPACT_ATOMS: atom_id res chain seq x y z
N MET A 1 28.37 53.33 -3.92
CA MET A 1 28.01 52.32 -4.94
C MET A 1 29.18 51.35 -5.05
N PRO A 2 29.07 50.11 -4.56
CA PRO A 2 30.06 49.07 -4.82
C PRO A 2 29.72 48.30 -6.09
N GLN A 3 30.76 47.88 -6.79
CA GLN A 3 30.76 47.26 -8.12
C GLN A 3 30.02 45.91 -8.12
N THR A 4 29.30 45.70 -9.20
CA THR A 4 28.56 44.50 -9.58
C THR A 4 29.47 43.29 -9.75
N ASP A 5 29.09 42.18 -9.09
CA ASP A 5 29.64 40.83 -9.26
C ASP A 5 29.63 40.41 -10.74
N LYS A 6 30.77 39.96 -11.26
CA LYS A 6 30.94 39.49 -12.65
C LYS A 6 30.91 37.96 -12.71
N GLN A 7 30.61 37.42 -13.89
CA GLN A 7 30.34 35.99 -14.14
C GLN A 7 31.07 35.51 -15.40
N ILE A 8 31.57 34.25 -15.41
CA ILE A 8 32.33 33.63 -16.51
C ILE A 8 31.55 32.46 -17.13
N CYS A 9 31.59 32.31 -18.47
CA CYS A 9 31.00 31.19 -19.21
C CYS A 9 32.00 30.05 -19.50
N ILE A 10 31.54 28.80 -19.38
CA ILE A 10 32.28 27.58 -19.79
C ILE A 10 31.66 27.02 -21.09
N PRO A 11 32.45 26.63 -22.10
CA PRO A 11 31.92 26.02 -23.32
C PRO A 11 31.20 24.69 -23.01
N PRO A 12 29.98 24.47 -23.54
CA PRO A 12 29.15 23.31 -23.19
C PRO A 12 29.73 21.96 -23.63
N GLU A 13 30.66 21.94 -24.60
CA GLU A 13 31.25 20.70 -25.14
C GLU A 13 32.47 20.22 -24.35
N LEU A 14 33.05 21.08 -23.48
CA LEU A 14 34.28 20.78 -22.76
C LEU A 14 34.18 19.56 -21.82
N PRO A 15 33.07 19.36 -21.06
CA PRO A 15 32.95 18.19 -20.19
C PRO A 15 32.93 16.85 -20.95
N GLU A 16 32.26 16.80 -22.10
CA GLU A 16 32.16 15.56 -22.90
C GLU A 16 33.49 15.24 -23.59
N LEU A 17 34.21 16.26 -24.08
CA LEU A 17 35.56 16.12 -24.63
C LEU A 17 36.54 15.52 -23.60
N LEU A 18 36.49 16.01 -22.35
CA LEU A 18 37.33 15.50 -21.26
C LEU A 18 36.94 14.08 -20.83
N LYS A 19 35.65 13.75 -20.85
CA LYS A 19 35.15 12.39 -20.55
C LYS A 19 35.61 11.37 -21.58
N GLN A 20 35.58 11.72 -22.87
CA GLN A 20 36.05 10.84 -23.94
C GLN A 20 37.58 10.66 -23.90
N PHE A 21 38.31 11.75 -23.67
CA PHE A 21 39.76 11.72 -23.43
C PHE A 21 40.12 10.77 -22.28
N THR A 22 39.43 10.88 -21.15
CA THR A 22 39.68 10.04 -19.95
C THR A 22 39.45 8.56 -20.24
N LYS A 23 38.33 8.23 -20.91
CA LYS A 23 38.03 6.84 -21.31
C LYS A 23 39.09 6.27 -22.27
N ALA A 24 39.57 7.08 -23.21
CA ALA A 24 40.60 6.68 -24.16
C ALA A 24 41.97 6.49 -23.46
N ALA A 25 42.35 7.39 -22.55
CA ALA A 25 43.59 7.29 -21.78
C ALA A 25 43.62 6.01 -20.92
N ILE A 26 42.50 5.69 -20.24
CA ILE A 26 42.37 4.46 -19.43
C ILE A 26 42.52 3.21 -20.30
N ARG A 27 41.96 3.22 -21.51
CA ARG A 27 42.01 2.07 -22.44
C ARG A 27 43.40 1.88 -23.05
N THR A 28 44.09 2.97 -23.37
CA THR A 28 45.39 2.92 -24.04
C THR A 28 46.56 2.75 -23.07
N GLN A 29 46.43 3.23 -21.82
CA GLN A 29 47.49 3.26 -20.80
C GLN A 29 48.83 3.79 -21.35
N PRO A 30 48.88 5.05 -21.86
CA PRO A 30 50.10 5.61 -22.43
C PRO A 30 51.18 5.78 -21.36
N GLN A 31 52.44 5.51 -21.72
CA GLN A 31 53.57 5.68 -20.81
C GLN A 31 53.87 7.16 -20.50
N ASP A 32 53.54 8.07 -21.42
CA ASP A 32 53.63 9.52 -21.24
C ASP A 32 52.27 10.16 -21.56
N LEU A 33 51.53 10.51 -20.52
CA LEU A 33 50.16 11.03 -20.64
C LEU A 33 50.12 12.42 -21.27
N ILE A 34 51.15 13.26 -21.06
CA ILE A 34 51.16 14.65 -21.54
C ILE A 34 51.40 14.66 -23.04
N GLN A 35 52.40 13.92 -23.52
CA GLN A 35 52.67 13.80 -24.95
C GLN A 35 51.50 13.12 -25.67
N TRP A 36 50.94 12.05 -25.08
CA TRP A 36 49.78 11.36 -25.65
C TRP A 36 48.52 12.23 -25.68
N ALA A 37 48.31 13.11 -24.69
CA ALA A 37 47.20 14.06 -24.69
C ALA A 37 47.33 15.11 -25.81
N ALA A 38 48.54 15.63 -26.04
CA ALA A 38 48.81 16.54 -27.15
C ALA A 38 48.51 15.87 -28.51
N ASP A 39 48.90 14.60 -28.66
CA ASP A 39 48.64 13.82 -29.87
C ASP A 39 47.15 13.49 -30.03
N TYR A 40 46.45 13.17 -28.94
CA TYR A 40 45.01 12.90 -28.91
C TYR A 40 44.18 14.12 -29.33
N PHE A 41 44.40 15.28 -28.70
CA PHE A 41 43.68 16.49 -29.05
C PHE A 41 44.14 17.07 -30.39
N GLY A 42 45.40 16.89 -30.76
CA GLY A 42 45.93 17.20 -32.08
C GLY A 42 45.20 16.41 -33.18
N ALA A 43 45.03 15.10 -33.01
CA ALA A 43 44.28 14.25 -33.93
C ALA A 43 42.80 14.67 -34.03
N MET A 44 42.15 14.93 -32.89
CA MET A 44 40.78 15.43 -32.86
C MET A 44 40.61 16.76 -33.60
N SER A 45 41.55 17.70 -33.43
CA SER A 45 41.49 19.00 -34.12
C SER A 45 41.68 18.89 -35.64
N ARG A 46 42.33 17.82 -36.12
CA ARG A 46 42.53 17.52 -37.55
C ARG A 46 41.49 16.55 -38.11
N GLY A 47 40.55 16.05 -37.29
CA GLY A 47 39.56 15.05 -37.71
C GLY A 47 40.14 13.64 -37.94
N GLU A 48 41.30 13.34 -37.35
CA GLU A 48 41.99 12.06 -37.45
C GLU A 48 41.57 11.10 -36.32
N ILE A 49 41.73 9.78 -36.53
CA ILE A 49 41.42 8.77 -35.52
C ILE A 49 42.43 8.89 -34.36
N PRO A 50 41.96 9.08 -33.10
CA PRO A 50 42.86 9.18 -31.96
C PRO A 50 43.55 7.83 -31.65
N PRO A 51 44.75 7.83 -31.04
CA PRO A 51 45.53 6.63 -30.78
C PRO A 51 44.92 5.75 -29.65
N VAL A 52 43.92 4.92 -29.98
CA VAL A 52 43.18 4.03 -29.06
C VAL A 52 43.36 2.55 -29.42
N ARG A 53 43.41 1.65 -28.42
CA ARG A 53 43.58 0.19 -28.60
C ARG A 53 42.24 -0.53 -28.87
N GLU A 54 42.16 -1.39 -29.89
CA GLU A 54 40.97 -2.22 -30.20
C GLU A 54 40.93 -3.56 -29.43
N ARG A 55 39.72 -4.04 -29.10
CA ARG A 55 39.45 -5.26 -28.31
C ARG A 55 39.32 -6.49 -29.21
N SER A 56 40.09 -7.55 -28.94
CA SER A 56 39.83 -8.89 -29.49
C SER A 56 39.20 -9.77 -28.43
N GLU A 57 37.96 -10.24 -28.65
CA GLU A 57 37.30 -11.20 -27.77
C GLU A 57 37.41 -12.61 -28.35
N ARG A 58 38.07 -13.52 -27.61
CA ARG A 58 37.94 -14.96 -27.77
C ARG A 58 37.00 -15.48 -26.68
N VAL A 59 36.03 -16.31 -27.04
CA VAL A 59 35.29 -17.15 -26.10
C VAL A 59 35.66 -18.61 -26.38
N ALA A 60 35.98 -19.34 -25.31
CA ALA A 60 36.43 -20.73 -25.34
C ALA A 60 35.25 -21.72 -25.39
N LEU A 61 35.49 -22.86 -26.03
CA LEU A 61 34.63 -24.05 -26.04
C LEU A 61 34.88 -24.91 -24.79
N SER A 62 33.82 -25.35 -24.10
CA SER A 62 33.44 -26.77 -23.94
C SER A 62 32.55 -27.05 -22.71
N ASN A 63 31.62 -27.99 -22.94
CA ASN A 63 30.95 -28.92 -22.02
C ASN A 63 29.52 -28.60 -21.51
N TRP A 64 28.56 -29.29 -22.13
CA TRP A 64 27.35 -29.92 -21.55
C TRP A 64 26.34 -29.03 -20.80
N ALA A 65 26.15 -27.79 -21.25
CA ALA A 65 25.05 -26.89 -20.86
C ALA A 65 24.53 -26.09 -22.08
N GLU A 66 24.19 -26.76 -23.18
CA GLU A 66 24.16 -26.13 -24.51
C GLU A 66 22.80 -25.59 -24.97
N LEU A 67 21.68 -25.85 -24.28
CA LEU A 67 20.43 -25.13 -24.53
C LEU A 67 20.27 -24.06 -23.45
N THR A 68 20.29 -22.78 -23.84
CA THR A 68 20.07 -21.64 -22.95
C THR A 68 18.80 -20.90 -23.34
N PRO A 69 18.16 -20.14 -22.41
CA PRO A 69 17.02 -19.29 -22.74
C PRO A 69 17.32 -18.31 -23.90
N GLU A 70 18.57 -17.85 -24.01
CA GLU A 70 19.05 -16.94 -25.06
C GLU A 70 19.08 -17.62 -26.42
N LEU A 71 19.49 -18.89 -26.50
CA LEU A 71 19.45 -19.67 -27.74
C LEU A 71 18.01 -19.95 -28.18
N LEU A 72 17.10 -20.20 -27.24
CA LEU A 72 15.66 -20.34 -27.51
C LEU A 72 15.02 -19.02 -27.99
N LYS A 73 15.45 -17.87 -27.46
CA LYS A 73 15.02 -16.54 -27.94
C LYS A 73 15.49 -16.30 -29.39
N ILE A 74 16.72 -16.70 -29.73
CA ILE A 74 17.23 -16.62 -31.11
C ILE A 74 16.44 -17.55 -32.05
N LEU A 75 16.08 -18.75 -31.58
CA LEU A 75 15.24 -19.67 -32.34
C LEU A 75 13.85 -19.06 -32.57
N HIS A 76 13.23 -18.50 -31.53
CA HIS A 76 11.93 -17.83 -31.60
C HIS A 76 11.92 -16.62 -32.54
N SER A 77 12.98 -15.80 -32.54
CA SER A 77 13.07 -14.66 -33.45
C SER A 77 13.19 -15.10 -34.91
N ARG A 78 13.86 -16.22 -35.19
CA ARG A 78 13.99 -16.79 -36.55
C ARG A 78 12.71 -17.46 -37.07
N VAL A 79 11.82 -17.91 -36.18
CA VAL A 79 10.49 -18.39 -36.58
C VAL A 79 9.58 -17.24 -37.03
N ALA A 80 9.91 -16.00 -36.67
CA ALA A 80 9.27 -14.77 -37.16
C ALA A 80 7.74 -14.73 -36.97
N GLY A 81 7.26 -15.26 -35.85
CA GLY A 81 5.83 -15.23 -35.48
C GLY A 81 4.95 -16.30 -36.13
N ARG A 82 5.53 -17.25 -36.89
CA ARG A 82 4.77 -18.39 -37.44
C ARG A 82 4.29 -19.32 -36.32
N LEU A 83 3.01 -19.69 -36.37
CA LEU A 83 2.38 -20.61 -35.41
C LEU A 83 2.65 -22.09 -35.74
N ILE A 84 2.89 -22.39 -37.03
CA ILE A 84 3.23 -23.73 -37.53
C ILE A 84 4.55 -23.63 -38.30
N ILE A 85 5.49 -24.54 -38.03
CA ILE A 85 6.77 -24.65 -38.73
C ILE A 85 7.01 -26.07 -39.22
N ASN A 86 7.62 -26.21 -40.39
CA ASN A 86 8.01 -27.52 -40.92
C ASN A 86 9.17 -28.10 -40.11
N ALA A 87 9.12 -29.41 -39.84
CA ALA A 87 10.12 -30.09 -39.02
C ALA A 87 11.55 -30.06 -39.60
N GLU A 88 11.72 -30.16 -40.92
CA GLU A 88 13.04 -30.06 -41.56
C GLU A 88 13.60 -28.65 -41.46
N GLU A 89 12.76 -27.63 -41.64
CA GLU A 89 13.15 -26.23 -41.49
C GLU A 89 13.62 -25.95 -40.06
N LEU A 90 12.87 -26.44 -39.07
CA LEU A 90 13.21 -26.27 -37.67
C LEU A 90 14.49 -27.04 -37.30
N ALA A 91 14.69 -28.26 -37.82
CA ALA A 91 15.91 -29.02 -37.62
C ALA A 91 17.14 -28.31 -38.21
N GLN A 92 16.99 -27.65 -39.36
CA GLN A 92 18.04 -26.84 -39.97
C GLN A 92 18.38 -25.63 -39.09
N MET A 93 17.38 -24.92 -38.57
CA MET A 93 17.58 -23.81 -37.63
C MET A 93 18.28 -24.26 -36.35
N TRP A 94 17.89 -25.42 -35.81
CA TRP A 94 18.48 -26.05 -34.63
C TRP A 94 19.97 -26.38 -34.86
N LYS A 95 20.29 -26.94 -36.02
CA LYS A 95 21.66 -27.27 -36.42
C LYS A 95 22.53 -26.04 -36.63
N VAL A 96 21.99 -24.95 -37.19
CA VAL A 96 22.73 -23.68 -37.36
C VAL A 96 23.17 -23.10 -36.02
N LEU A 97 22.41 -23.34 -34.96
CA LEU A 97 22.74 -22.90 -33.60
C LEU A 97 23.68 -23.87 -32.87
N SER A 98 24.18 -24.91 -33.57
CA SER A 98 25.04 -25.95 -33.02
C SER A 98 24.45 -26.63 -31.77
N LEU A 99 23.12 -26.70 -31.69
CA LEU A 99 22.42 -27.34 -30.57
C LEU A 99 22.42 -28.88 -30.72
N PRO A 100 22.43 -29.63 -29.60
CA PRO A 100 22.44 -31.09 -29.65
C PRO A 100 21.24 -31.68 -30.39
N THR A 101 21.51 -32.54 -31.38
CA THR A 101 20.47 -33.22 -32.18
C THR A 101 19.61 -34.17 -31.34
N ASP A 102 20.19 -34.80 -30.32
CA ASP A 102 19.46 -35.73 -29.44
C ASP A 102 18.36 -35.02 -28.63
N LEU A 103 18.60 -33.76 -28.24
CA LEU A 103 17.61 -32.94 -27.54
C LEU A 103 16.45 -32.57 -28.46
N PHE A 104 16.74 -32.21 -29.71
CA PHE A 104 15.72 -31.96 -30.73
C PHE A 104 14.82 -33.18 -30.93
N ASN A 105 15.43 -34.35 -31.13
CA ASN A 105 14.71 -35.61 -31.31
C ASN A 105 13.87 -35.98 -30.09
N SER A 106 14.36 -35.71 -28.88
CA SER A 106 13.61 -35.91 -27.63
C SER A 106 12.37 -35.02 -27.56
N VAL A 107 12.49 -33.72 -27.85
CA VAL A 107 11.35 -32.79 -27.86
C VAL A 107 10.34 -33.16 -28.95
N MET A 108 10.81 -33.55 -30.13
CA MET A 108 9.98 -34.05 -31.23
C MET A 108 9.14 -35.26 -30.82
N ASN A 109 9.77 -36.23 -30.16
CA ASN A 109 9.12 -37.44 -29.68
C ASN A 109 8.11 -37.17 -28.54
N VAL A 110 8.49 -36.35 -27.54
CA VAL A 110 7.60 -36.01 -26.41
C VAL A 110 6.37 -35.26 -26.88
N GLY A 111 6.53 -34.33 -27.82
CA GLY A 111 5.43 -33.55 -28.38
C GLY A 111 4.57 -34.30 -29.39
N ARG A 112 5.02 -35.49 -29.82
CA ARG A 112 4.44 -36.30 -30.91
C ARG A 112 4.27 -35.49 -32.20
N PHE A 113 5.27 -34.67 -32.51
CA PHE A 113 5.24 -33.83 -33.71
C PHE A 113 5.55 -34.66 -34.96
N THR A 114 4.94 -34.30 -36.08
CA THR A 114 5.18 -34.91 -37.40
C THR A 114 5.82 -33.86 -38.33
N GLU A 115 5.39 -33.74 -39.58
CA GLU A 115 5.96 -32.79 -40.55
C GLU A 115 5.64 -31.32 -40.19
N GLU A 116 4.51 -31.07 -39.54
CA GLU A 116 4.08 -29.75 -39.09
C GLU A 116 4.12 -29.63 -37.55
N ILE A 117 4.82 -28.62 -37.06
CA ILE A 117 5.09 -28.40 -35.64
C ILE A 117 4.35 -27.15 -35.17
N GLU A 118 3.48 -27.29 -34.18
CA GLU A 118 2.92 -26.15 -33.45
C GLU A 118 4.03 -25.50 -32.60
N TRP A 119 4.47 -24.31 -33.04
CA TRP A 119 5.70 -23.68 -32.57
C TRP A 119 5.70 -23.42 -31.05
N LEU A 120 4.60 -22.90 -30.51
CA LEU A 120 4.50 -22.58 -29.07
C LEU A 120 4.54 -23.85 -28.20
N LYS A 121 3.96 -24.95 -28.68
CA LYS A 121 3.99 -26.24 -27.99
C LYS A 121 5.38 -26.84 -28.01
N PHE A 122 6.07 -26.77 -29.15
CA PHE A 122 7.46 -27.23 -29.27
C PHE A 122 8.38 -26.42 -28.35
N LEU A 123 8.25 -25.09 -28.36
CA LEU A 123 9.03 -24.20 -27.52
C LEU A 123 8.79 -24.46 -26.03
N ALA A 124 7.54 -24.68 -25.60
CA ALA A 124 7.21 -25.01 -24.22
C ALA A 124 7.89 -26.32 -23.77
N LEU A 125 7.91 -27.34 -24.63
CA LEU A 125 8.57 -28.62 -24.35
C LEU A 125 10.10 -28.50 -24.33
N ALA A 126 10.67 -27.69 -25.23
CA ALA A 126 12.11 -27.38 -25.23
C ALA A 126 12.53 -26.53 -24.01
N CYS A 127 11.65 -25.66 -23.49
CA CYS A 127 11.88 -24.97 -22.21
C CYS A 127 11.79 -25.94 -21.02
N SER A 128 10.90 -26.93 -21.09
CA SER A 128 10.70 -27.91 -20.01
C SER A 128 11.90 -28.84 -19.82
N SER A 129 12.66 -29.12 -20.88
CA SER A 129 13.90 -29.91 -20.81
C SER A 129 15.08 -29.16 -20.16
N LEU A 130 14.95 -27.85 -19.89
CA LEU A 130 15.94 -27.04 -19.16
C LEU A 130 15.87 -27.19 -17.63
N GLY A 131 15.04 -28.11 -17.10
CA GLY A 131 14.95 -28.35 -15.66
C GLY A 131 14.25 -27.23 -14.87
N VAL A 132 13.54 -26.32 -15.55
CA VAL A 132 12.65 -25.36 -14.89
C VAL A 132 11.40 -26.12 -14.44
N LEU A 133 11.45 -26.60 -13.20
CA LEU A 133 10.32 -27.18 -12.48
C LEU A 133 9.13 -26.20 -12.44
N THR A 134 8.11 -26.47 -13.25
CA THR A 134 6.72 -26.29 -12.81
C THR A 134 6.05 -27.65 -12.82
N SER A 135 6.06 -28.30 -11.66
CA SER A 135 5.16 -29.43 -11.40
C SER A 135 3.73 -28.93 -11.47
N TRP A 136 3.03 -29.24 -12.57
CA TRP A 136 1.58 -29.19 -12.65
C TRP A 136 1.08 -30.64 -12.55
N PRO A 137 0.62 -31.12 -11.38
CA PRO A 137 -0.10 -32.37 -11.35
C PRO A 137 -1.53 -32.09 -11.81
N MET A 138 -1.82 -32.41 -13.07
CA MET A 138 -3.16 -32.79 -13.47
C MET A 138 -3.48 -34.15 -12.83
N HIS A 139 -3.88 -34.12 -11.56
CA HIS A 139 -4.64 -35.20 -10.95
C HIS A 139 -6.08 -34.72 -10.72
N PRO A 140 -7.06 -35.22 -11.48
CA PRO A 140 -8.46 -35.00 -11.17
C PRO A 140 -8.85 -36.00 -10.08
N THR A 141 -8.83 -35.57 -8.81
CA THR A 141 -9.61 -36.21 -7.72
C THR A 141 -9.50 -35.41 -6.41
N SER A 142 -10.28 -34.33 -6.32
CA SER A 142 -11.23 -34.11 -5.22
C SER A 142 -12.19 -33.03 -5.71
N LEU A 143 -13.46 -33.10 -5.36
CA LEU A 143 -14.51 -32.15 -5.76
C LEU A 143 -13.99 -30.70 -5.73
N ALA A 144 -13.64 -30.14 -6.89
CA ALA A 144 -13.37 -28.72 -7.01
C ALA A 144 -14.66 -28.03 -6.60
N LYS A 145 -14.65 -27.36 -5.44
CA LYS A 145 -15.78 -26.58 -4.98
C LYS A 145 -16.14 -25.62 -6.11
N ALA A 146 -17.38 -25.70 -6.56
CA ALA A 146 -17.86 -24.83 -7.63
C ALA A 146 -17.65 -23.36 -7.21
N GLY A 147 -17.23 -22.50 -8.15
CA GLY A 147 -17.08 -21.06 -7.92
C GLY A 147 -18.39 -20.42 -7.44
N LEU A 148 -18.37 -19.18 -6.94
CA LEU A 148 -19.57 -18.56 -6.35
C LEU A 148 -20.81 -18.63 -7.28
N SER A 149 -20.63 -18.38 -8.57
CA SER A 149 -21.71 -18.43 -9.58
C SER A 149 -22.32 -19.81 -9.78
N GLN A 150 -21.64 -20.86 -9.34
CA GLN A 150 -22.07 -22.25 -9.43
C GLN A 150 -22.59 -22.77 -8.08
N ASP A 151 -22.50 -21.98 -7.00
CA ASP A 151 -23.08 -22.31 -5.70
C ASP A 151 -24.61 -22.17 -5.75
N GLN A 152 -25.32 -23.23 -5.38
CA GLN A 152 -26.78 -23.29 -5.43
C GLN A 152 -27.46 -22.25 -4.52
N GLN A 153 -26.87 -21.91 -3.37
CA GLN A 153 -27.42 -20.88 -2.48
C GLN A 153 -27.26 -19.49 -3.11
N PHE A 154 -26.15 -19.25 -3.81
CA PHE A 154 -25.96 -18.00 -4.54
C PHE A 154 -26.91 -17.87 -5.74
N GLN A 155 -27.09 -18.94 -6.52
CA GLN A 155 -28.07 -18.96 -7.63
C GLN A 155 -29.49 -18.68 -7.12
N LYS A 156 -29.90 -19.33 -6.03
CA LYS A 156 -31.18 -19.07 -5.38
C LYS A 156 -31.33 -17.62 -4.92
N LEU A 157 -30.26 -17.02 -4.37
CA LEU A 157 -30.25 -15.62 -3.95
C LEU A 157 -30.43 -14.67 -5.16
N GLN A 158 -29.72 -14.93 -6.26
CA GLN A 158 -29.82 -14.18 -7.52
C GLN A 158 -31.22 -14.29 -8.14
N GLU A 159 -31.78 -15.49 -8.22
CA GLU A 159 -33.14 -15.71 -8.71
C GLU A 159 -34.18 -14.97 -7.87
N TRP A 160 -34.02 -15.02 -6.54
CA TRP A 160 -34.89 -14.28 -5.64
C TRP A 160 -34.77 -12.76 -5.84
N TYR A 161 -33.53 -12.26 -6.01
CA TYR A 161 -33.27 -10.85 -6.32
C TYR A 161 -33.94 -10.42 -7.63
N HIS A 162 -33.75 -11.16 -8.72
CA HIS A 162 -34.38 -10.83 -10.00
C HIS A 162 -35.91 -10.79 -9.91
N LYS A 163 -36.51 -11.66 -9.10
CA LYS A 163 -37.97 -11.74 -8.94
C LYS A 163 -38.55 -10.70 -7.96
N ASN A 164 -37.80 -10.30 -6.94
CA ASN A 164 -38.33 -9.55 -5.79
C ASN A 164 -37.54 -8.29 -5.40
N GLY A 165 -36.31 -8.11 -5.88
CA GLY A 165 -35.41 -7.03 -5.48
C GLY A 165 -35.99 -5.64 -5.71
N SER A 166 -36.65 -5.42 -6.85
CA SER A 166 -37.32 -4.15 -7.18
C SER A 166 -38.53 -3.82 -6.28
N LYS A 167 -39.06 -4.81 -5.56
CA LYS A 167 -40.19 -4.63 -4.62
C LYS A 167 -39.73 -4.20 -3.22
N LEU A 168 -38.43 -4.23 -2.95
CA LEU A 168 -37.89 -3.84 -1.65
C LEU A 168 -37.91 -2.32 -1.51
N ASN A 169 -38.71 -1.85 -0.55
CA ASN A 169 -38.76 -0.46 -0.17
C ASN A 169 -38.63 -0.33 1.34
N LEU A 170 -37.63 0.43 1.81
CA LEU A 170 -37.34 0.56 3.24
C LEU A 170 -38.53 1.12 4.02
N ARG A 171 -39.26 2.14 3.52
CA ARG A 171 -40.45 2.67 4.23
C ARG A 171 -41.46 1.55 4.48
N HIS A 172 -41.82 0.80 3.42
CA HIS A 172 -42.78 -0.29 3.53
C HIS A 172 -42.29 -1.43 4.43
N LEU A 173 -40.99 -1.74 4.40
CA LEU A 173 -40.40 -2.77 5.27
C LEU A 173 -40.51 -2.40 6.75
N PHE A 174 -40.32 -1.13 7.13
CA PHE A 174 -40.51 -0.65 8.51
C PHE A 174 -41.98 -0.49 8.88
N GLU A 175 -42.84 -0.09 7.94
CA GLU A 175 -44.28 0.03 8.17
C GLU A 175 -44.92 -1.34 8.44
N GLY A 176 -44.51 -2.35 7.67
CA GLY A 176 -44.99 -3.73 7.75
C GLY A 176 -44.45 -4.54 8.94
N ASP A 177 -43.30 -4.15 9.52
CA ASP A 177 -42.75 -4.78 10.73
C ASP A 177 -42.38 -3.71 11.78
N LYS A 178 -43.26 -3.51 12.77
CA LYS A 178 -43.02 -2.57 13.88
C LYS A 178 -41.87 -2.97 14.80
N LYS A 179 -41.37 -4.21 14.70
CA LYS A 179 -40.22 -4.74 15.46
C LYS A 179 -38.97 -4.90 14.60
N ARG A 180 -38.95 -4.36 13.37
CA ARG A 180 -37.84 -4.51 12.42
C ARG A 180 -36.47 -4.17 13.02
N PHE A 181 -36.36 -3.08 13.78
CA PHE A 181 -35.11 -2.75 14.46
C PHE A 181 -34.63 -3.89 15.38
N ASN A 182 -35.53 -4.49 16.17
CA ASN A 182 -35.19 -5.57 17.10
C ASN A 182 -34.78 -6.85 16.37
N HIS A 183 -35.37 -7.13 15.20
CA HIS A 183 -35.06 -8.31 14.39
C HIS A 183 -33.78 -8.14 13.56
N PHE A 184 -33.44 -6.91 13.18
CA PHE A 184 -32.31 -6.58 12.30
C PHE A 184 -31.29 -5.67 12.98
N SER A 185 -31.01 -5.93 14.26
CA SER A 185 -29.90 -5.31 14.98
C SER A 185 -29.23 -6.29 15.94
N LEU A 186 -27.98 -6.03 16.27
CA LEU A 186 -27.22 -6.76 17.28
C LEU A 186 -26.62 -5.78 18.27
N THR A 187 -26.88 -5.97 19.56
CA THR A 187 -26.16 -5.28 20.63
C THR A 187 -25.10 -6.20 21.20
N LEU A 188 -23.85 -5.88 20.90
CA LEU A 188 -22.67 -6.52 21.43
C LEU A 188 -22.35 -5.89 22.78
N LYS A 189 -22.49 -6.67 23.86
CA LYS A 189 -22.15 -6.22 25.22
C LYS A 189 -20.73 -6.66 25.54
N THR A 190 -19.82 -5.70 25.58
CA THR A 190 -18.47 -5.91 26.11
C THR A 190 -18.42 -5.41 27.55
N ASP A 191 -17.45 -5.86 28.34
CA ASP A 191 -17.23 -5.34 29.69
C ASP A 191 -16.72 -3.88 29.71
N HIS A 192 -16.41 -3.33 28.53
CA HIS A 192 -15.84 -1.99 28.33
C HIS A 192 -16.75 -1.04 27.53
N GLY A 193 -18.02 -1.41 27.37
CA GLY A 193 -19.01 -0.65 26.59
C GLY A 193 -19.78 -1.53 25.61
N HIS A 194 -20.82 -0.97 25.01
CA HIS A 194 -21.64 -1.67 24.02
C HIS A 194 -21.29 -1.21 22.61
N ILE A 195 -21.45 -2.12 21.64
CA ILE A 195 -21.46 -1.81 20.21
C ILE A 195 -22.81 -2.29 19.67
N LEU A 196 -23.63 -1.35 19.20
CA LEU A 196 -24.87 -1.61 18.48
C LEU A 196 -24.56 -1.61 16.98
N LEU A 197 -24.79 -2.74 16.33
CA LEU A 197 -24.90 -2.85 14.88
C LEU A 197 -26.38 -2.84 14.50
N ASP A 198 -26.90 -1.69 14.07
CA ASP A 198 -28.20 -1.57 13.45
C ASP A 198 -28.06 -1.73 11.93
N TYR A 199 -28.55 -2.86 11.41
CA TYR A 199 -28.60 -3.16 9.98
C TYR A 199 -30.05 -3.19 9.47
N SER A 200 -31.00 -2.62 10.21
CA SER A 200 -32.42 -2.65 9.86
C SER A 200 -32.77 -1.76 8.66
N LYS A 201 -31.96 -0.72 8.39
CA LYS A 201 -32.09 0.16 7.22
C LYS A 201 -31.42 -0.40 5.96
N ASN A 202 -31.34 -1.72 5.86
CA ASN A 202 -30.92 -2.42 4.64
C ASN A 202 -32.13 -3.03 3.90
N LEU A 203 -31.97 -3.18 2.59
CA LEU A 203 -32.95 -3.76 1.66
C LEU A 203 -32.95 -5.28 1.79
N VAL A 204 -33.38 -5.76 2.96
CA VAL A 204 -33.40 -7.19 3.32
C VAL A 204 -34.69 -7.55 4.05
N THR A 205 -35.08 -8.81 3.92
CA THR A 205 -36.14 -9.46 4.71
C THR A 205 -35.53 -10.63 5.48
N GLU A 206 -36.28 -11.27 6.37
CA GLU A 206 -35.81 -12.47 7.08
C GLU A 206 -35.39 -13.57 6.09
N ASN A 207 -36.18 -13.76 5.02
CA ASN A 207 -35.88 -14.70 3.95
C ASN A 207 -34.53 -14.39 3.27
N VAL A 208 -34.24 -13.11 3.01
CA VAL A 208 -32.96 -12.69 2.41
C VAL A 208 -31.81 -12.98 3.36
N MET A 209 -31.94 -12.62 4.63
CA MET A 209 -30.91 -12.90 5.63
C MET A 209 -30.67 -14.40 5.80
N GLN A 210 -31.72 -15.22 5.78
CA GLN A 210 -31.58 -16.68 5.83
C GLN A 210 -30.85 -17.23 4.61
N MET A 211 -31.15 -16.74 3.40
CA MET A 211 -30.43 -17.14 2.18
C MET A 211 -28.96 -16.74 2.22
N LEU A 212 -28.66 -15.53 2.70
CA LEU A 212 -27.28 -15.06 2.87
C LEU A 212 -26.50 -15.89 3.90
N VAL A 213 -27.10 -16.22 5.04
CA VAL A 213 -26.47 -17.09 6.04
C VAL A 213 -26.25 -18.50 5.47
N ASN A 214 -27.21 -19.04 4.72
CA ASN A 214 -27.04 -20.33 4.05
C ASN A 214 -25.92 -20.30 3.01
N LEU A 215 -25.74 -19.19 2.29
CA LEU A 215 -24.60 -18.97 1.39
C LEU A 215 -23.28 -18.97 2.17
N ALA A 216 -23.16 -18.26 3.30
CA ALA A 216 -21.94 -18.32 4.11
C ALA A 216 -21.60 -19.77 4.54
N LYS A 217 -22.61 -20.54 4.93
CA LYS A 217 -22.45 -21.96 5.27
C LYS A 217 -21.99 -22.79 4.08
N SER A 218 -22.63 -22.66 2.90
CA SER A 218 -22.26 -23.43 1.70
C SER A 218 -20.85 -23.10 1.20
N ARG A 219 -20.44 -21.82 1.30
CA ARG A 219 -19.07 -21.40 0.96
C ARG A 219 -18.03 -21.88 1.97
N GLY A 220 -18.43 -22.27 3.18
CA GLY A 220 -17.56 -22.86 4.19
C GLY A 220 -16.82 -21.81 5.02
N VAL A 221 -17.50 -20.70 5.33
CA VAL A 221 -16.95 -19.60 6.14
C VAL A 221 -16.46 -20.08 7.51
N GLU A 222 -17.22 -20.95 8.20
CA GLU A 222 -16.86 -21.46 9.52
C GLU A 222 -15.56 -22.30 9.45
N THR A 223 -15.46 -23.22 8.50
CA THR A 223 -14.24 -24.01 8.30
C THR A 223 -13.06 -23.11 7.95
N ALA A 224 -13.22 -22.15 7.03
CA ALA A 224 -12.13 -21.25 6.67
C ALA A 224 -11.66 -20.41 7.87
N ARG A 225 -12.60 -19.91 8.69
CA ARG A 225 -12.29 -19.20 9.94
C ARG A 225 -11.45 -20.08 10.85
N ASP A 226 -11.89 -21.30 11.10
CA ASP A 226 -11.20 -22.20 12.04
C ASP A 226 -9.77 -22.50 11.56
N ARG A 227 -9.56 -22.63 10.23
CA ARG A 227 -8.22 -22.74 9.61
C ARG A 227 -7.34 -21.50 9.82
N MET A 228 -7.92 -20.30 9.76
CA MET A 228 -7.19 -19.06 10.07
C MET A 228 -6.72 -19.07 11.52
N PHE A 229 -7.62 -19.34 12.46
CA PHE A 229 -7.34 -19.30 13.89
C PHE A 229 -6.43 -20.42 14.38
N SER A 230 -6.37 -21.56 13.67
CA SER A 230 -5.47 -22.67 13.98
C SER A 230 -4.05 -22.50 13.45
N GLY A 231 -3.79 -21.47 12.62
CA GLY A 231 -2.48 -21.22 12.02
C GLY A 231 -2.22 -21.99 10.73
N GLU A 232 -3.24 -22.55 10.09
CA GLU A 232 -3.07 -23.15 8.77
C GLU A 232 -2.65 -22.10 7.72
N LYS A 233 -1.94 -22.58 6.71
CA LYS A 233 -1.42 -21.76 5.60
C LYS A 233 -2.52 -21.39 4.61
N ILE A 234 -3.46 -20.54 5.04
CA ILE A 234 -4.60 -20.10 4.22
C ILE A 234 -4.23 -19.02 3.20
N ASN A 235 -3.08 -18.35 3.34
CA ASN A 235 -2.49 -17.55 2.27
C ASN A 235 -1.76 -18.50 1.31
N PHE A 236 -2.55 -19.09 0.42
CA PHE A 236 -2.14 -20.23 -0.40
C PHE A 236 -1.21 -19.87 -1.56
N THR A 237 -1.11 -18.61 -1.96
CA THR A 237 -0.19 -18.19 -3.04
C THR A 237 1.21 -17.90 -2.53
N GLU A 238 1.37 -17.59 -1.24
CA GLU A 238 2.66 -17.36 -0.60
C GLU A 238 3.07 -18.48 0.37
N ASP A 239 2.26 -19.53 0.52
CA ASP A 239 2.43 -20.64 1.49
C ASP A 239 2.63 -20.14 2.94
N ARG A 240 1.76 -19.22 3.39
CA ARG A 240 1.86 -18.59 4.72
C ARG A 240 0.61 -18.79 5.56
N ALA A 241 0.81 -18.91 6.87
CA ALA A 241 -0.25 -18.73 7.85
C ALA A 241 -0.74 -17.27 7.84
N VAL A 242 -1.92 -17.02 8.43
CA VAL A 242 -2.49 -15.68 8.55
C VAL A 242 -2.98 -15.49 9.98
N LEU A 243 -2.19 -14.78 10.79
CA LEU A 243 -2.32 -14.86 12.25
C LEU A 243 -2.26 -13.50 12.96
N HIS A 244 -2.82 -12.45 12.37
CA HIS A 244 -3.00 -11.18 13.09
C HIS A 244 -3.81 -11.34 14.40
N VAL A 245 -4.64 -12.39 14.50
CA VAL A 245 -5.35 -12.79 15.72
C VAL A 245 -4.42 -13.30 16.84
N ALA A 246 -3.25 -13.88 16.50
CA ALA A 246 -2.27 -14.32 17.49
C ALA A 246 -1.60 -13.14 18.21
N LEU A 247 -1.36 -12.04 17.49
CA LEU A 247 -0.75 -10.81 18.02
C LEU A 247 -1.54 -10.19 19.19
N ARG A 248 -2.86 -10.45 19.20
CA ARG A 248 -3.78 -9.93 20.20
C ARG A 248 -4.45 -11.04 21.01
N ASN A 249 -3.96 -12.27 20.96
CA ASN A 249 -4.54 -13.39 21.69
C ASN A 249 -4.27 -13.27 23.20
N ARG A 250 -5.15 -12.55 23.92
CA ARG A 250 -4.99 -12.29 25.36
C ARG A 250 -5.22 -13.51 26.23
N SER A 251 -5.85 -14.56 25.69
CA SER A 251 -6.01 -15.84 26.39
C SER A 251 -4.72 -16.65 26.47
N ASN A 252 -3.72 -16.33 25.62
CA ASN A 252 -2.48 -17.11 25.46
C ASN A 252 -2.72 -18.60 25.17
N THR A 253 -3.88 -18.96 24.64
CA THR A 253 -4.12 -20.31 24.11
C THR A 253 -3.11 -20.56 22.98
N PRO A 254 -2.37 -21.69 22.96
CA PRO A 254 -1.37 -21.96 21.94
C PRO A 254 -1.93 -21.90 20.51
N ILE A 255 -1.17 -21.30 19.59
CA ILE A 255 -1.47 -21.28 18.16
C ILE A 255 -0.22 -21.73 17.41
N PHE A 256 -0.34 -22.77 16.61
CA PHE A 256 0.82 -23.44 16.02
C PHE A 256 1.05 -23.01 14.57
N VAL A 257 2.30 -22.70 14.24
CA VAL A 257 2.80 -22.61 12.86
C VAL A 257 3.97 -23.57 12.73
N ASP A 258 3.90 -24.47 11.75
CA ASP A 258 4.92 -25.51 11.52
C ASP A 258 5.27 -26.31 12.80
N GLY A 259 4.25 -26.61 13.61
CA GLY A 259 4.38 -27.40 14.85
C GLY A 259 4.91 -26.63 16.06
N LYS A 260 5.16 -25.31 15.94
CA LYS A 260 5.64 -24.47 17.04
C LYS A 260 4.58 -23.44 17.47
N ASP A 261 4.33 -23.35 18.77
CA ASP A 261 3.46 -22.30 19.32
C ASP A 261 4.12 -20.92 19.13
N VAL A 262 3.37 -19.98 18.55
CA VAL A 262 3.84 -18.62 18.26
C VAL A 262 3.67 -17.66 19.43
N MET A 263 2.80 -17.99 20.41
CA MET A 263 2.46 -17.09 21.51
C MET A 263 3.66 -16.66 22.39
N PRO A 264 4.65 -17.52 22.69
CA PRO A 264 5.83 -17.11 23.46
C PRO A 264 6.60 -15.96 22.79
N GLU A 265 6.80 -16.02 21.47
CA GLU A 265 7.52 -15.00 20.72
C GLU A 265 6.70 -13.71 20.56
N VAL A 266 5.38 -13.83 20.36
CA VAL A 266 4.45 -12.68 20.42
C VAL A 266 4.59 -11.92 21.74
N ASN A 267 4.52 -12.63 22.86
CA ASN A 267 4.60 -12.00 24.18
C ASN A 267 6.00 -11.45 24.48
N ARG A 268 7.07 -12.11 24.02
CA ARG A 268 8.44 -11.60 24.17
C ARG A 268 8.61 -10.24 23.48
N VAL A 269 8.07 -10.08 22.27
CA VAL A 269 8.12 -8.79 21.55
C VAL A 269 7.26 -7.74 22.24
N LEU A 270 6.05 -8.10 22.70
CA LEU A 270 5.18 -7.17 23.45
C LEU A 270 5.86 -6.68 24.74
N GLU A 271 6.53 -7.55 25.49
CA GLU A 271 7.27 -7.15 26.69
C GLU A 271 8.47 -6.25 26.37
N LYS A 272 9.18 -6.54 25.27
CA LYS A 272 10.24 -5.66 24.76
C LYS A 272 9.70 -4.27 24.41
N MET A 273 8.56 -4.20 23.72
CA MET A 273 7.87 -2.94 23.42
C MET A 273 7.49 -2.20 24.69
N LYS A 274 6.94 -2.90 25.70
CA LYS A 274 6.56 -2.33 26.99
C LYS A 274 7.75 -1.68 27.70
N SER A 275 8.85 -2.43 27.81
CA SER A 275 10.10 -1.97 28.42
C SER A 275 10.63 -0.72 27.70
N PHE A 276 10.68 -0.75 26.37
CA PHE A 276 11.13 0.41 25.58
C PHE A 276 10.21 1.63 25.73
N CYS A 277 8.89 1.42 25.73
CA CYS A 277 7.91 2.48 25.94
C CYS A 277 8.09 3.15 27.31
N GLN A 278 8.39 2.39 28.35
CA GLN A 278 8.67 2.93 29.68
C GLN A 278 9.92 3.80 29.68
N LEU A 279 11.02 3.34 29.07
CA LEU A 279 12.26 4.11 28.97
C LEU A 279 12.07 5.44 28.23
N VAL A 280 11.38 5.42 27.08
CA VAL A 280 11.17 6.62 26.29
C VAL A 280 10.20 7.59 26.96
N ARG A 281 9.04 7.10 27.45
CA ARG A 281 8.00 7.96 28.04
C ARG A 281 8.38 8.54 29.41
N SER A 282 9.20 7.83 30.19
CA SER A 282 9.76 8.38 31.45
C SER A 282 10.83 9.46 31.19
N GLY A 283 11.40 9.47 29.97
CA GLY A 283 12.54 10.29 29.61
C GLY A 283 13.88 9.68 30.03
N ASP A 284 13.93 8.44 30.51
CA ASP A 284 15.18 7.74 30.84
C ASP A 284 15.98 7.39 29.59
N TRP A 285 15.31 7.09 28.47
CA TRP A 285 15.96 7.01 27.17
C TRP A 285 16.44 8.39 26.74
N LYS A 286 17.76 8.58 26.71
CA LYS A 286 18.39 9.84 26.34
C LYS A 286 18.87 9.83 24.90
N GLY A 287 18.65 10.94 24.21
CA GLY A 287 19.31 11.24 22.95
C GLY A 287 20.82 11.45 23.12
N TYR A 288 21.50 11.73 22.02
CA TYR A 288 22.96 11.82 21.97
C TYR A 288 23.53 12.94 22.86
N SER A 289 22.76 14.00 23.11
CA SER A 289 23.12 15.11 23.99
C SER A 289 22.68 14.93 25.46
N GLY A 290 22.08 13.79 25.81
CA GLY A 290 21.58 13.52 27.16
C GLY A 290 20.16 14.04 27.43
N LYS A 291 19.48 14.66 26.45
CA LYS A 291 18.08 15.12 26.57
C LYS A 291 17.09 13.95 26.40
N ALA A 292 15.92 14.06 27.02
CA ALA A 292 14.84 13.11 26.81
C ALA A 292 14.22 13.27 25.41
N ILE A 293 13.67 12.19 24.86
CA ILE A 293 12.98 12.20 23.58
C ILE A 293 11.63 12.92 23.70
N THR A 294 11.35 13.83 22.79
CA THR A 294 10.09 14.60 22.71
C THR A 294 9.25 14.22 21.50
N ASP A 295 9.90 13.71 20.45
CA ASP A 295 9.29 13.46 19.15
C ASP A 295 9.65 12.06 18.65
N ILE A 296 8.64 11.32 18.22
CA ILE A 296 8.75 10.01 17.57
C ILE A 296 8.38 10.18 16.10
N ILE A 297 9.21 9.67 15.20
CA ILE A 297 8.99 9.75 13.77
C ILE A 297 8.91 8.33 13.22
N ASN A 298 7.72 7.89 12.83
CA ASN A 298 7.52 6.62 12.15
C ASN A 298 7.76 6.80 10.65
N ILE A 299 8.78 6.13 10.12
CA ILE A 299 9.09 6.09 8.69
C ILE A 299 8.69 4.72 8.14
N GLY A 300 7.68 4.70 7.27
CA GLY A 300 7.13 3.48 6.68
C GLY A 300 6.02 3.82 5.70
N ILE A 301 5.64 2.88 4.82
CA ILE A 301 4.59 3.09 3.82
C ILE A 301 3.53 1.98 3.86
N GLY A 302 2.30 2.31 3.45
CA GLY A 302 1.17 1.38 3.41
C GLY A 302 0.84 0.83 4.79
N GLY A 303 0.99 -0.48 4.98
CA GLY A 303 0.65 -1.17 6.23
C GLY A 303 1.52 -0.76 7.42
N SER A 304 2.74 -0.30 7.14
CA SER A 304 3.68 0.23 8.15
C SER A 304 3.40 1.69 8.57
N ASP A 305 2.37 2.32 7.99
CA ASP A 305 2.03 3.73 8.18
C ASP A 305 0.56 3.92 8.60
N LEU A 306 -0.37 3.46 7.76
CA LEU A 306 -1.79 3.80 7.87
C LEU A 306 -2.42 3.33 9.19
N GLY A 307 -2.05 2.16 9.68
CA GLY A 307 -2.54 1.63 10.96
C GLY A 307 -2.07 2.49 12.14
N PRO A 308 -0.75 2.63 12.36
CA PRO A 308 -0.21 3.53 13.38
C PRO A 308 -0.72 4.97 13.32
N LEU A 309 -0.78 5.58 12.12
CA LEU A 309 -1.32 6.92 11.93
C LEU A 309 -2.79 7.00 12.34
N MET A 310 -3.63 6.10 11.83
CA MET A 310 -5.06 6.11 12.12
C MET A 310 -5.34 5.91 13.62
N VAL A 311 -4.64 4.99 14.28
CA VAL A 311 -4.89 4.69 15.69
C VAL A 311 -4.40 5.82 16.60
N THR A 312 -3.24 6.42 16.33
CA THR A 312 -2.74 7.55 17.13
C THR A 312 -3.61 8.80 16.97
N GLU A 313 -4.18 9.03 15.79
CA GLU A 313 -5.19 10.07 15.57
C GLU A 313 -6.51 9.75 16.30
N ALA A 314 -7.04 8.53 16.16
CA ALA A 314 -8.26 8.08 16.80
C ALA A 314 -8.20 8.13 18.35
N LEU A 315 -7.00 7.89 18.91
CA LEU A 315 -6.75 7.81 20.35
C LEU A 315 -5.98 9.02 20.90
N LYS A 316 -5.93 10.14 20.19
CA LYS A 316 -5.25 11.36 20.64
C LYS A 316 -5.60 11.78 22.09
N PRO A 317 -6.85 11.65 22.59
CA PRO A 317 -7.17 12.01 23.99
C PRO A 317 -6.42 11.18 25.05
N TYR A 318 -5.84 10.04 24.66
CA TYR A 318 -5.14 9.12 25.54
C TYR A 318 -3.62 9.29 25.50
N SER A 319 -3.09 10.33 24.84
CA SER A 319 -1.65 10.53 24.66
C SER A 319 -0.96 11.41 25.71
N SER A 320 -1.65 11.75 26.80
CA SER A 320 -1.05 12.53 27.88
C SER A 320 0.24 11.87 28.42
N GLY A 321 1.29 12.68 28.59
CA GLY A 321 2.61 12.21 29.00
C GLY A 321 3.37 11.39 27.95
N GLY A 322 2.85 11.27 26.73
CA GLY A 322 3.56 10.66 25.60
C GLY A 322 4.30 11.69 24.74
N PRO A 323 5.31 11.26 23.97
CA PRO A 323 5.95 12.11 22.97
C PRO A 323 4.98 12.42 21.82
N GLN A 324 5.28 13.49 21.08
CA GLN A 324 4.64 13.79 19.81
C GLN A 324 4.96 12.68 18.79
N VAL A 325 4.02 12.40 17.90
CA VAL A 325 4.21 11.40 16.83
C VAL A 325 4.05 12.05 15.47
N TRP A 326 4.99 11.71 14.59
CA TRP A 326 5.06 12.14 13.21
C TRP A 326 5.12 10.90 12.33
N PHE A 327 4.54 10.99 11.14
CA PHE A 327 4.47 9.90 10.17
C PHE A 327 5.04 10.40 8.85
N VAL A 328 6.05 9.70 8.34
CA VAL A 328 6.66 9.96 7.03
C VAL A 328 6.53 8.69 6.20
N SER A 329 5.87 8.80 5.05
CA SER A 329 5.52 7.65 4.23
C SER A 329 5.78 7.82 2.75
N ASN A 330 5.29 8.92 2.18
CA ASN A 330 5.54 9.28 0.79
C ASN A 330 7.05 9.45 0.48
N ILE A 331 7.46 9.04 -0.73
CA ILE A 331 8.81 9.25 -1.27
C ILE A 331 9.01 10.67 -1.82
N ASP A 332 7.91 11.41 -2.07
CA ASP A 332 7.98 12.85 -2.28
C ASP A 332 8.77 13.51 -1.14
N GLY A 333 9.93 14.08 -1.48
CA GLY A 333 10.87 14.68 -0.55
C GLY A 333 10.26 15.77 0.33
N THR A 334 9.15 16.37 -0.10
CA THR A 334 8.34 17.30 0.70
C THR A 334 7.97 16.70 2.06
N HIS A 335 7.63 15.40 2.11
CA HIS A 335 7.11 14.77 3.30
C HIS A 335 8.16 14.69 4.42
N ILE A 336 9.36 14.22 4.09
CA ILE A 336 10.47 14.17 5.05
C ILE A 336 10.99 15.57 5.34
N ALA A 337 11.17 16.43 4.33
CA ALA A 337 11.74 17.77 4.49
C ALA A 337 10.90 18.65 5.44
N LYS A 338 9.58 18.75 5.24
CA LYS A 338 8.70 19.54 6.11
C LYS A 338 8.66 19.01 7.54
N THR A 339 8.85 17.71 7.71
CA THR A 339 8.82 17.05 9.03
C THR A 339 10.11 17.34 9.77
N LEU A 340 11.27 17.12 9.14
CA LEU A 340 12.58 17.42 9.72
C LEU A 340 12.76 18.91 10.05
N ALA A 341 12.16 19.82 9.27
CA ALA A 341 12.18 21.25 9.55
C ALA A 341 11.52 21.64 10.89
N ALA A 342 10.62 20.81 11.43
CA ALA A 342 9.94 21.03 12.70
C ALA A 342 10.63 20.34 13.89
N LEU A 343 11.71 19.58 13.65
CA LEU A 343 12.29 18.65 14.62
C LEU A 343 13.66 19.07 15.12
N ASN A 344 13.99 18.62 16.33
CA ASN A 344 15.33 18.77 16.90
C ASN A 344 16.06 17.42 16.89
N PRO A 345 17.26 17.31 16.26
CA PRO A 345 18.05 16.07 16.22
C PRO A 345 18.36 15.50 17.62
N GLU A 346 18.48 16.35 18.65
CA GLU A 346 18.79 15.94 20.01
C GLU A 346 17.66 15.20 20.73
N THR A 347 16.41 15.40 20.32
CA THR A 347 15.21 14.92 21.02
C THR A 347 14.25 14.13 20.12
N SER A 348 14.67 13.78 18.92
CA SER A 348 13.87 13.04 17.92
C SER A 348 14.30 11.57 17.82
N LEU A 349 13.37 10.63 17.95
CA LEU A 349 13.62 9.20 17.77
C LEU A 349 12.89 8.69 16.54
N PHE A 350 13.64 8.09 15.61
CA PHE A 350 13.14 7.54 14.36
C PHE A 350 12.85 6.04 14.51
N ILE A 351 11.67 5.64 14.05
CA ILE A 351 11.21 4.25 13.97
C ILE A 351 11.14 3.87 12.51
N ILE A 352 12.02 2.98 12.05
CA ILE A 352 12.05 2.53 10.66
C ILE A 352 11.19 1.26 10.54
N ALA A 353 10.01 1.41 9.94
CA ALA A 353 8.98 0.37 9.90
C ALA A 353 8.91 -0.29 8.50
N SER A 354 9.64 -1.40 8.32
CA SER A 354 9.64 -2.15 7.06
C SER A 354 9.85 -3.64 7.31
N LYS A 355 8.90 -4.45 6.86
CA LYS A 355 8.96 -5.92 6.94
C LYS A 355 10.25 -6.46 6.32
N THR A 356 10.51 -6.08 5.07
CA THR A 356 11.68 -6.57 4.32
C THR A 356 12.94 -5.76 4.62
N PHE A 357 12.79 -4.54 5.13
CA PHE A 357 13.85 -3.54 5.28
C PHE A 357 14.54 -3.19 3.95
N THR A 358 13.80 -3.30 2.85
CA THR A 358 14.26 -3.04 1.48
C THR A 358 13.26 -2.24 0.65
N THR A 359 12.16 -1.79 1.28
CA THR A 359 11.16 -0.94 0.62
C THR A 359 11.81 0.38 0.24
N GLN A 360 11.91 0.66 -1.06
CA GLN A 360 12.64 1.81 -1.61
C GLN A 360 12.24 3.11 -0.91
N GLU A 361 10.94 3.41 -0.87
CA GLU A 361 10.40 4.64 -0.30
C GLU A 361 10.76 4.79 1.19
N THR A 362 10.71 3.70 1.95
CA THR A 362 11.02 3.70 3.39
C THR A 362 12.51 3.84 3.65
N ILE A 363 13.35 3.12 2.90
CA ILE A 363 14.81 3.13 3.11
C ILE A 363 15.40 4.46 2.65
N THR A 364 14.98 5.03 1.51
CA THR A 364 15.44 6.35 1.09
C THR A 364 15.08 7.42 2.13
N ASN A 365 13.84 7.44 2.63
CA ASN A 365 13.46 8.37 3.71
C ASN A 365 14.26 8.14 5.00
N ALA A 366 14.54 6.89 5.36
CA ALA A 366 15.34 6.55 6.53
C ALA A 366 16.80 7.02 6.38
N GLU A 367 17.38 6.88 5.19
CA GLU A 367 18.72 7.37 4.86
C GLU A 367 18.78 8.90 4.91
N THR A 368 17.79 9.60 4.33
CA THR A 368 17.66 11.06 4.45
C THR A 368 17.57 11.52 5.91
N ALA A 369 16.78 10.83 6.74
CA ALA A 369 16.69 11.14 8.17
C ALA A 369 18.01 10.88 8.90
N LYS A 370 18.73 9.80 8.56
CA LYS A 370 20.03 9.46 9.13
C LYS A 370 21.09 10.48 8.73
N GLU A 371 21.12 10.90 7.47
CA GLU A 371 22.01 11.96 6.98
C GLU A 371 21.77 13.27 7.73
N TRP A 372 20.51 13.73 7.78
CA TRP A 372 20.12 14.93 8.52
C TRP A 372 20.54 14.87 10.00
N PHE A 373 20.35 13.71 10.65
CA PHE A 373 20.75 13.51 12.04
C PHE A 373 22.28 13.61 12.20
N LEU A 374 23.05 12.99 11.31
CA LEU A 374 24.52 12.96 11.37
C LEU A 374 25.16 14.33 11.08
N LEU A 375 24.51 15.22 10.33
CA LEU A 375 24.97 16.61 10.18
C LEU A 375 25.10 17.33 11.54
N SER A 376 24.25 16.98 12.50
CA SER A 376 24.23 17.56 13.85
C SER A 376 25.00 16.72 14.87
N ALA A 377 24.79 15.40 14.89
CA ALA A 377 25.42 14.53 15.87
C ALA A 377 26.92 14.29 15.61
N ARG A 378 27.33 14.28 14.33
CA ARG A 378 28.72 14.04 13.86
C ARG A 378 29.39 12.79 14.44
N ASP A 379 28.59 11.82 14.87
CA ASP A 379 29.03 10.54 15.44
C ASP A 379 28.08 9.43 14.99
N LEU A 380 28.62 8.46 14.26
CA LEU A 380 27.86 7.32 13.77
C LEU A 380 27.32 6.44 14.92
N SER A 381 28.02 6.39 16.06
CA SER A 381 27.60 5.59 17.21
C SER A 381 26.28 6.10 17.83
N ALA A 382 26.01 7.40 17.67
CA ALA A 382 24.80 8.05 18.16
C ALA A 382 23.51 7.59 17.46
N VAL A 383 23.61 6.99 16.25
CA VAL A 383 22.47 6.42 15.52
C VAL A 383 21.72 5.40 16.37
N SER A 384 22.43 4.59 17.16
CA SER A 384 21.83 3.59 18.06
C SER A 384 20.89 4.19 19.12
N LYS A 385 21.01 5.48 19.45
CA LYS A 385 20.13 6.18 20.41
C LYS A 385 18.91 6.83 19.75
N HIS A 386 18.93 7.00 18.43
CA HIS A 386 17.94 7.76 17.68
C HIS A 386 17.23 6.96 16.58
N PHE A 387 17.62 5.72 16.33
CA PHE A 387 17.00 4.86 15.33
C PHE A 387 16.69 3.48 15.91
N VAL A 388 15.45 3.04 15.75
CA VAL A 388 14.98 1.68 16.03
C VAL A 388 14.32 1.09 14.80
N ALA A 389 14.28 -0.23 14.69
CA ALA A 389 13.74 -0.92 13.52
C ALA A 389 12.55 -1.82 13.90
N LEU A 390 11.51 -1.81 13.06
CA LEU A 390 10.41 -2.77 13.12
C LEU A 390 10.51 -3.63 11.87
N SER A 391 11.04 -4.84 12.00
CA SER A 391 11.42 -5.65 10.82
C SER A 391 11.53 -7.13 11.12
N THR A 392 11.59 -7.93 10.05
CA THR A 392 11.93 -9.35 10.10
C THR A 392 13.36 -9.62 9.57
N ASN A 393 14.08 -8.59 9.12
CA ASN A 393 15.36 -8.73 8.42
C ASN A 393 16.53 -8.17 9.24
N THR A 394 17.04 -8.97 10.18
CA THR A 394 18.15 -8.59 11.06
C THR A 394 19.40 -8.14 10.31
N THR A 395 19.71 -8.77 9.18
CA THR A 395 20.90 -8.46 8.37
C THR A 395 20.83 -7.03 7.83
N LYS A 396 19.72 -6.65 7.19
CA LYS A 396 19.54 -5.30 6.63
C LYS A 396 19.45 -4.22 7.70
N VAL A 397 18.86 -4.54 8.86
CA VAL A 397 18.82 -3.62 10.01
C VAL A 397 20.23 -3.31 10.52
N LYS A 398 21.10 -4.33 10.62
CA LYS A 398 22.51 -4.16 11.00
C LYS A 398 23.29 -3.36 9.96
N GLU A 399 23.12 -3.67 8.67
CA GLU A 399 23.77 -2.95 7.57
C GLU A 399 23.42 -1.45 7.59
N PHE A 400 22.19 -1.09 7.96
CA PHE A 400 21.79 0.32 8.09
C PHE A 400 22.48 1.05 9.27
N GLY A 401 22.93 0.31 10.29
CA GLY A 401 23.61 0.83 11.49
C GLY A 401 22.74 0.86 12.76
N ILE A 402 21.60 0.17 12.78
CA ILE A 402 20.74 0.06 13.97
C ILE A 402 21.23 -1.10 14.86
N ASP A 403 21.30 -0.87 16.17
CA ASP A 403 21.61 -1.91 17.15
C ASP A 403 20.56 -3.04 17.06
N PRO A 404 20.96 -4.32 16.94
CA PRO A 404 20.03 -5.45 16.97
C PRO A 404 19.11 -5.47 18.19
N GLN A 405 19.55 -4.95 19.34
CA GLN A 405 18.72 -4.80 20.53
C GLN A 405 17.56 -3.82 20.33
N ASN A 406 17.68 -2.91 19.37
CA ASN A 406 16.66 -1.95 18.97
C ASN A 406 15.80 -2.42 17.78
N MET A 407 15.92 -3.69 17.39
CA MET A 407 15.04 -4.32 16.42
C MET A 407 13.85 -4.99 17.10
N PHE A 408 12.63 -4.59 16.75
CA PHE A 408 11.39 -5.21 17.22
C PHE A 408 10.85 -6.11 16.11
N GLU A 409 10.81 -7.40 16.40
CA GLU A 409 10.55 -8.44 15.42
C GLU A 409 9.05 -8.66 15.19
N PHE A 410 8.73 -9.15 14.01
CA PHE A 410 7.43 -9.75 13.72
C PHE A 410 7.62 -10.84 12.64
N TRP A 411 6.53 -11.42 12.14
CA TRP A 411 6.60 -12.64 11.34
C TRP A 411 5.97 -12.50 9.96
N ASP A 412 6.26 -13.46 9.09
CA ASP A 412 5.77 -13.49 7.71
C ASP A 412 4.25 -13.64 7.60
N TRP A 413 3.61 -14.35 8.55
CA TRP A 413 2.17 -14.49 8.69
C TRP A 413 1.46 -13.21 9.17
N VAL A 414 2.21 -12.15 9.47
CA VAL A 414 1.68 -10.80 9.68
C VAL A 414 1.65 -10.07 8.34
N GLY A 415 0.46 -9.97 7.76
CA GLY A 415 0.21 -9.13 6.58
C GLY A 415 0.35 -7.65 6.92
N GLY A 416 0.93 -6.84 6.02
CA GLY A 416 1.22 -5.43 6.29
C GLY A 416 -0.03 -4.63 6.71
N ARG A 417 -1.14 -4.77 5.97
CA ARG A 417 -2.43 -4.13 6.29
C ARG A 417 -3.16 -4.67 7.52
N TYR A 418 -2.58 -5.68 8.20
CA TYR A 418 -3.07 -6.28 9.45
C TYR A 418 -2.00 -6.22 10.56
N SER A 419 -1.02 -5.33 10.44
CA SER A 419 0.21 -5.38 11.24
C SER A 419 0.22 -4.48 12.48
N LEU A 420 -0.71 -3.52 12.62
CA LEU A 420 -0.69 -2.53 13.70
C LEU A 420 -0.71 -3.14 15.12
N TRP A 421 -1.12 -4.41 15.24
CA TRP A 421 -1.17 -5.18 16.48
C TRP A 421 0.20 -5.74 16.91
N SER A 422 1.18 -5.74 16.00
CA SER A 422 2.53 -6.28 16.20
C SER A 422 3.50 -5.20 16.68
N ALA A 423 4.81 -5.45 16.52
CA ALA A 423 5.87 -4.45 16.62
C ALA A 423 5.57 -3.15 15.85
N ILE A 424 4.87 -3.22 14.71
CA ILE A 424 4.42 -2.04 13.93
C ILE A 424 3.62 -1.04 14.79
N GLY A 425 2.93 -1.51 15.83
CA GLY A 425 2.22 -0.67 16.79
C GLY A 425 3.09 0.08 17.79
N LEU A 426 4.43 0.04 17.69
CA LEU A 426 5.33 0.67 18.67
C LEU A 426 5.08 2.18 18.81
N SER A 427 4.87 2.90 17.69
CA SER A 427 4.54 4.33 17.73
C SER A 427 3.19 4.61 18.41
N ILE A 428 2.22 3.70 18.30
CA ILE A 428 0.96 3.76 19.05
C ILE A 428 1.25 3.65 20.55
N ALA A 429 1.96 2.59 20.96
CA ALA A 429 2.27 2.32 22.36
C ALA A 429 3.12 3.43 23.00
N LEU A 430 4.05 4.02 22.26
CA LEU A 430 4.82 5.18 22.71
C LEU A 430 3.92 6.40 22.91
N HIS A 431 2.98 6.67 22.00
CA HIS A 431 2.12 7.84 22.07
C HIS A 431 1.09 7.76 23.21
N VAL A 432 0.35 6.64 23.30
CA VAL A 432 -0.77 6.50 24.25
C VAL A 432 -0.42 5.69 25.50
N GLY A 433 0.80 5.15 25.59
CA GLY A 433 1.21 4.27 26.69
C GLY A 433 0.82 2.81 26.45
N PHE A 434 1.59 1.91 27.05
CA PHE A 434 1.43 0.47 26.79
C PHE A 434 0.11 -0.10 27.31
N ASP A 435 -0.41 0.37 28.44
CA ASP A 435 -1.69 -0.08 28.99
C ASP A 435 -2.87 0.20 28.03
N ASN A 436 -2.82 1.33 27.32
CA ASN A 436 -3.82 1.66 26.29
C ASN A 436 -3.61 0.79 25.04
N PHE A 437 -2.38 0.46 24.68
CA PHE A 437 -2.09 -0.50 23.61
C PHE A 437 -2.58 -1.91 23.96
N GLU A 438 -2.41 -2.38 25.20
CA GLU A 438 -2.96 -3.67 25.65
C GLU A 438 -4.49 -3.68 25.66
N GLN A 439 -5.15 -2.56 26.00
CA GLN A 439 -6.60 -2.42 25.85
C GLN A 439 -7.04 -2.51 24.39
N LEU A 440 -6.30 -1.87 23.47
CA LEU A 440 -6.55 -1.97 22.03
C LEU A 440 -6.47 -3.42 21.54
N LEU A 441 -5.42 -4.15 21.93
CA LEU A 441 -5.31 -5.59 21.65
C LEU A 441 -6.47 -6.39 22.26
N SER A 442 -6.85 -6.08 23.49
CA SER A 442 -7.92 -6.79 24.22
C SER A 442 -9.30 -6.59 23.57
N GLY A 443 -9.58 -5.41 23.04
CA GLY A 443 -10.82 -5.15 22.29
C GLY A 443 -10.89 -5.93 21.00
N ALA A 444 -9.77 -6.01 20.27
CA ALA A 444 -9.68 -6.82 19.08
C ALA A 444 -9.84 -8.32 19.39
N HIS A 445 -9.22 -8.80 20.48
CA HIS A 445 -9.40 -10.17 20.97
C HIS A 445 -10.85 -10.48 21.36
N TRP A 446 -11.56 -9.51 21.93
CA TRP A 446 -12.98 -9.68 22.25
C TRP A 446 -13.79 -9.93 20.97
N MET A 447 -13.53 -9.15 19.91
CA MET A 447 -14.19 -9.32 18.61
C MET A 447 -13.78 -10.62 17.91
N ASP A 448 -12.52 -11.06 18.06
CA ASP A 448 -12.07 -12.38 17.60
C ASP A 448 -12.89 -13.51 18.24
N ASN A 449 -13.07 -13.46 19.56
CA ASN A 449 -13.87 -14.45 20.28
C ASN A 449 -15.35 -14.41 19.87
N HIS A 450 -15.92 -13.21 19.66
CA HIS A 450 -17.27 -13.06 19.10
C HIS A 450 -17.38 -13.71 17.72
N PHE A 451 -16.43 -13.43 16.82
CA PHE A 451 -16.40 -14.00 15.47
C PHE A 451 -16.30 -15.54 15.47
N CYS A 452 -15.52 -16.12 16.39
CA CYS A 452 -15.38 -17.57 16.51
C CYS A 452 -16.59 -18.26 17.13
N ARG A 453 -17.24 -17.64 18.14
CA ARG A 453 -18.24 -18.33 18.97
C ARG A 453 -19.69 -18.00 18.59
N ALA A 454 -19.96 -16.83 18.04
CA ALA A 454 -21.34 -16.44 17.72
C ALA A 454 -21.85 -17.21 16.49
N PRO A 455 -23.10 -17.74 16.53
CA PRO A 455 -23.76 -18.29 15.35
C PRO A 455 -23.80 -17.25 14.22
N LEU A 456 -23.63 -17.68 12.96
CA LEU A 456 -23.49 -16.78 11.81
C LEU A 456 -24.60 -15.73 11.71
N GLU A 457 -25.85 -16.11 12.00
CA GLU A 457 -27.02 -15.22 11.99
C GLU A 457 -27.01 -14.14 13.08
N LYS A 458 -26.13 -14.25 14.08
CA LYS A 458 -25.93 -13.27 15.17
C LYS A 458 -24.46 -12.81 15.26
N ASN A 459 -23.69 -13.02 14.20
CA ASN A 459 -22.27 -12.74 14.15
C ASN A 459 -22.02 -11.44 13.35
N ALA A 460 -21.67 -10.38 14.06
CA ALA A 460 -21.59 -9.01 13.53
C ALA A 460 -20.71 -8.87 12.27
N PRO A 461 -19.44 -9.31 12.24
CA PRO A 461 -18.62 -9.24 11.02
C PRO A 461 -19.21 -10.08 9.87
N VAL A 462 -19.83 -11.23 10.15
CA VAL A 462 -20.49 -12.06 9.13
C VAL A 462 -21.68 -11.34 8.53
N LEU A 463 -22.55 -10.73 9.35
CA LEU A 463 -23.71 -9.99 8.85
C LEU A 463 -23.30 -8.77 8.00
N LEU A 464 -22.27 -8.02 8.43
CA LEU A 464 -21.70 -6.94 7.63
C LEU A 464 -21.16 -7.43 6.28
N ALA A 465 -20.47 -8.57 6.27
CA ALA A 465 -19.93 -9.17 5.06
C ALA A 465 -21.03 -9.59 4.09
N LEU A 466 -22.06 -10.25 4.61
CA LEU A 466 -23.22 -10.73 3.85
C LEU A 466 -24.04 -9.60 3.24
N LEU A 467 -24.23 -8.49 3.96
CA LEU A 467 -24.85 -7.29 3.41
C LEU A 467 -23.99 -6.71 2.27
N GLY A 468 -22.66 -6.70 2.43
CA GLY A 468 -21.77 -6.31 1.34
C GLY A 468 -21.90 -7.21 0.11
N VAL A 469 -21.91 -8.54 0.28
CA VAL A 469 -22.12 -9.51 -0.82
C VAL A 469 -23.47 -9.27 -1.51
N TRP A 470 -24.52 -9.00 -0.74
CA TRP A 470 -25.84 -8.67 -1.29
C TRP A 470 -25.79 -7.43 -2.19
N TYR A 471 -25.14 -6.36 -1.75
CA TYR A 471 -25.06 -5.14 -2.53
C TYR A 471 -24.12 -5.22 -3.72
N ILE A 472 -22.96 -5.87 -3.56
CA ILE A 472 -21.95 -6.01 -4.60
C ILE A 472 -22.43 -6.97 -5.69
N ASN A 473 -22.88 -8.16 -5.29
CA ASN A 473 -23.11 -9.25 -6.24
C ASN A 473 -24.55 -9.31 -6.75
N CYS A 474 -25.54 -8.75 -6.05
CA CYS A 474 -26.93 -8.68 -6.55
C CYS A 474 -27.28 -7.27 -7.05
N PHE A 475 -27.05 -6.22 -6.25
CA PHE A 475 -27.34 -4.85 -6.68
C PHE A 475 -26.28 -4.22 -7.61
N GLY A 476 -25.09 -4.82 -7.73
CA GLY A 476 -24.01 -4.28 -8.55
C GLY A 476 -23.39 -2.99 -7.99
N CYS A 477 -23.44 -2.77 -6.67
CA CYS A 477 -22.86 -1.60 -6.04
C CYS A 477 -21.32 -1.69 -6.06
N GLU A 478 -20.67 -0.78 -6.79
CA GLU A 478 -19.20 -0.75 -6.92
C GLU A 478 -18.48 -0.19 -5.69
N THR A 479 -19.18 0.59 -4.84
CA THR A 479 -18.54 1.34 -3.75
C THR A 479 -19.19 1.08 -2.41
N GLN A 480 -18.41 1.19 -1.34
CA GLN A 480 -18.86 1.15 0.05
C GLN A 480 -18.35 2.41 0.77
N ALA A 481 -19.25 3.21 1.34
CA ALA A 481 -18.86 4.38 2.11
C ALA A 481 -18.70 4.05 3.61
N ILE A 482 -17.64 4.58 4.23
CA ILE A 482 -17.40 4.52 5.68
C ILE A 482 -17.38 5.95 6.22
N LEU A 483 -18.40 6.29 7.02
CA LEU A 483 -18.74 7.68 7.38
C LEU A 483 -18.75 7.85 8.91
N PRO A 484 -17.58 7.95 9.56
CA PRO A 484 -17.52 8.13 11.01
C PRO A 484 -17.94 9.54 11.40
N TYR A 485 -18.91 9.69 12.29
CA TYR A 485 -19.30 10.95 12.91
C TYR A 485 -18.42 11.21 14.13
N ASP A 486 -17.11 11.21 13.89
CA ASP A 486 -16.07 11.46 14.89
C ASP A 486 -14.82 11.98 14.18
N GLN A 487 -14.31 13.12 14.65
CA GLN A 487 -13.17 13.78 14.01
C GLN A 487 -11.84 13.05 14.26
N TYR A 488 -11.70 12.33 15.38
CA TYR A 488 -10.50 11.54 15.63
C TYR A 488 -10.42 10.33 14.69
N MET A 489 -11.56 9.84 14.20
CA MET A 489 -11.64 8.78 13.19
C MET A 489 -11.41 9.25 11.74
N HIS A 490 -10.84 10.44 11.49
CA HIS A 490 -10.68 10.99 10.12
C HIS A 490 -9.85 10.12 9.16
N ARG A 491 -8.93 9.30 9.68
CA ARG A 491 -8.16 8.35 8.86
C ARG A 491 -8.75 6.93 8.82
N PHE A 492 -9.89 6.69 9.46
CA PHE A 492 -10.48 5.35 9.55
C PHE A 492 -10.92 4.80 8.20
N ALA A 493 -11.52 5.63 7.34
CA ALA A 493 -11.88 5.25 5.98
C ALA A 493 -10.63 4.93 5.14
N ALA A 494 -9.59 5.78 5.22
CA ALA A 494 -8.32 5.57 4.50
C ALA A 494 -7.56 4.31 4.96
N TYR A 495 -7.63 3.96 6.26
CA TYR A 495 -7.10 2.69 6.74
C TYR A 495 -7.82 1.50 6.10
N PHE A 496 -9.15 1.54 6.02
CA PHE A 496 -9.94 0.47 5.40
C PHE A 496 -9.97 0.50 3.88
N GLN A 497 -9.53 1.58 3.22
CA GLN A 497 -9.19 1.53 1.80
C GLN A 497 -8.11 0.49 1.56
N GLN A 498 -7.01 0.52 2.33
CA GLN A 498 -5.99 -0.51 2.22
C GLN A 498 -6.52 -1.86 2.74
N GLY A 499 -7.12 -1.87 3.93
CA GLY A 499 -7.60 -3.10 4.56
C GLY A 499 -8.53 -3.92 3.66
N ASP A 500 -9.52 -3.28 3.03
CA ASP A 500 -10.51 -3.94 2.18
C ASP A 500 -10.00 -4.12 0.74
N MET A 501 -9.60 -3.03 0.07
CA MET A 501 -9.32 -3.05 -1.37
C MET A 501 -8.06 -3.84 -1.72
N GLU A 502 -6.99 -3.75 -0.92
CA GLU A 502 -5.77 -4.53 -1.16
C GLU A 502 -5.98 -6.01 -0.81
N SER A 503 -6.91 -6.32 0.12
CA SER A 503 -7.29 -7.70 0.43
C SER A 503 -8.13 -8.31 -0.70
N ASN A 504 -9.23 -7.66 -1.05
CA ASN A 504 -10.32 -8.25 -1.82
C ASN A 504 -10.47 -7.70 -3.25
N GLY A 505 -9.66 -6.72 -3.66
CA GLY A 505 -9.53 -6.26 -5.04
C GLY A 505 -8.81 -7.28 -5.93
N LYS A 506 -9.37 -8.49 -6.01
CA LYS A 506 -8.78 -9.67 -6.65
C LYS A 506 -9.70 -10.21 -7.73
N SER A 507 -9.11 -10.90 -8.69
CA SER A 507 -9.84 -11.49 -9.82
C SER A 507 -9.57 -12.96 -10.05
N ILE A 508 -8.67 -13.57 -9.27
CA ILE A 508 -8.28 -14.98 -9.40
C ILE A 508 -8.69 -15.73 -8.12
N THR A 509 -9.37 -16.86 -8.32
CA THR A 509 -9.84 -17.75 -7.26
C THR A 509 -8.74 -18.70 -6.79
N LYS A 510 -9.00 -19.42 -5.69
CA LYS A 510 -8.11 -20.45 -5.15
C LYS A 510 -7.81 -21.59 -6.14
N SER A 511 -8.74 -21.90 -7.06
CA SER A 511 -8.51 -22.87 -8.13
C SER A 511 -7.63 -22.37 -9.28
N GLY A 512 -7.21 -21.10 -9.25
CA GLY A 512 -6.49 -20.45 -10.35
C GLY A 512 -7.40 -19.95 -11.48
N THR A 513 -8.72 -20.02 -11.33
CA THR A 513 -9.66 -19.52 -12.34
C THR A 513 -10.03 -18.06 -12.11
N ARG A 514 -10.26 -17.32 -13.20
CA ARG A 514 -10.75 -15.94 -13.13
C ARG A 514 -12.21 -15.91 -12.65
N VAL A 515 -12.53 -14.99 -11.74
CA VAL A 515 -13.91 -14.77 -11.28
C VAL A 515 -14.80 -14.30 -12.43
N ASN A 516 -16.07 -14.69 -12.39
CA ASN A 516 -17.14 -14.22 -13.29
C ASN A 516 -18.20 -13.39 -12.54
N HIS A 517 -17.82 -12.82 -11.40
CA HIS A 517 -18.63 -11.99 -10.52
C HIS A 517 -17.75 -10.88 -9.93
N GLN A 518 -18.37 -9.86 -9.36
CA GLN A 518 -17.67 -8.79 -8.64
C GLN A 518 -17.02 -9.31 -7.34
N THR A 519 -15.95 -8.64 -6.89
CA THR A 519 -15.21 -8.90 -5.64
C THR A 519 -15.17 -7.63 -4.78
N GLY A 520 -14.01 -7.25 -4.20
CA GLY A 520 -13.90 -6.13 -3.27
C GLY A 520 -14.40 -4.79 -3.87
N PRO A 521 -15.15 -3.98 -3.09
CA PRO A 521 -15.65 -2.69 -3.55
C PRO A 521 -14.58 -1.60 -3.46
N VAL A 522 -14.82 -0.46 -4.11
CA VAL A 522 -14.07 0.78 -3.81
C VAL A 522 -14.56 1.34 -2.47
N VAL A 523 -13.67 1.36 -1.48
CA VAL A 523 -13.96 1.95 -0.16
C VAL A 523 -13.60 3.43 -0.16
N TRP A 524 -14.46 4.27 0.42
CA TRP A 524 -14.22 5.70 0.53
C TRP A 524 -15.02 6.31 1.68
N GLY A 525 -14.75 7.57 2.02
CA GLY A 525 -15.55 8.32 2.99
C GLY A 525 -14.74 9.36 3.74
N GLU A 526 -15.46 10.26 4.40
CA GLU A 526 -14.93 11.34 5.24
C GLU A 526 -15.83 11.49 6.48
N PRO A 527 -15.31 12.10 7.57
CA PRO A 527 -16.10 12.29 8.77
C PRO A 527 -17.39 13.09 8.57
N GLY A 528 -18.42 12.70 9.32
CA GLY A 528 -19.60 13.52 9.54
C GLY A 528 -19.30 14.65 10.53
N THR A 529 -19.84 15.86 10.37
CA THR A 529 -20.86 16.28 9.40
C THR A 529 -20.27 16.80 8.08
N ASN A 530 -18.95 16.89 7.94
CA ASN A 530 -18.28 17.50 6.78
C ASN A 530 -18.72 16.87 5.46
N GLY A 531 -18.83 15.53 5.39
CA GLY A 531 -19.34 14.84 4.19
C GLY A 531 -20.73 15.30 3.73
N GLN A 532 -21.59 15.75 4.65
CA GLN A 532 -22.92 16.29 4.33
C GLN A 532 -22.85 17.53 3.44
N HIS A 533 -21.77 18.31 3.59
CA HIS A 533 -21.50 19.55 2.86
C HIS A 533 -20.52 19.36 1.70
N ALA A 534 -20.23 18.11 1.32
CA ALA A 534 -19.31 17.79 0.23
C ALA A 534 -19.97 16.88 -0.81
N PHE A 535 -20.27 15.63 -0.44
CA PHE A 535 -20.67 14.58 -1.40
C PHE A 535 -22.01 13.91 -1.09
N TYR A 536 -22.65 14.22 0.04
CA TYR A 536 -23.96 13.63 0.35
C TYR A 536 -25.05 14.05 -0.63
N GLN A 537 -24.88 15.17 -1.36
CA GLN A 537 -25.72 15.52 -2.50
C GLN A 537 -25.81 14.37 -3.51
N LEU A 538 -24.66 13.78 -3.88
CA LEU A 538 -24.61 12.64 -4.78
C LEU A 538 -25.22 11.40 -4.14
N ILE A 539 -24.97 11.15 -2.85
CA ILE A 539 -25.56 10.00 -2.15
C ILE A 539 -27.09 10.11 -2.16
N HIS A 540 -27.65 11.30 -1.89
CA HIS A 540 -29.10 11.51 -1.77
C HIS A 540 -29.85 11.62 -3.09
N GLN A 541 -29.29 12.31 -4.10
CA GLN A 541 -30.00 12.63 -5.35
C GLN A 541 -29.21 12.25 -6.61
N GLY A 542 -28.04 11.64 -6.46
CA GLY A 542 -27.30 11.07 -7.59
C GLY A 542 -27.89 9.74 -8.06
N THR A 543 -27.30 9.20 -9.12
CA THR A 543 -27.74 7.99 -9.82
C THR A 543 -27.01 6.71 -9.37
N LYS A 544 -26.28 6.78 -8.26
CA LYS A 544 -25.51 5.66 -7.72
C LYS A 544 -26.15 5.16 -6.42
N MET A 545 -26.26 3.84 -6.31
CA MET A 545 -26.61 3.19 -5.04
C MET A 545 -25.32 2.95 -4.25
N ILE A 546 -25.26 3.51 -3.04
CA ILE A 546 -24.05 3.50 -2.22
C ILE A 546 -24.42 3.00 -0.82
N PRO A 547 -24.14 1.73 -0.49
CA PRO A 547 -24.19 1.26 0.88
C PRO A 547 -23.24 2.07 1.76
N CYS A 548 -23.74 2.57 2.89
CA CYS A 548 -22.96 3.40 3.80
C CYS A 548 -22.96 2.83 5.21
N ASP A 549 -21.78 2.75 5.82
CA ASP A 549 -21.62 2.48 7.25
C ASP A 549 -21.45 3.82 7.98
N PHE A 550 -22.43 4.18 8.80
CA PHE A 550 -22.37 5.35 9.68
C PHE A 550 -21.87 4.90 11.05
N LEU A 551 -20.83 5.53 11.59
CA LEU A 551 -20.23 5.15 12.88
C LEU A 551 -20.26 6.32 13.86
N ILE A 552 -20.62 6.14 15.14
CA ILE A 552 -20.57 7.23 16.12
C ILE A 552 -20.41 6.72 17.57
N PRO A 553 -19.59 7.39 18.41
CA PRO A 553 -19.63 7.21 19.85
C PRO A 553 -20.86 7.89 20.48
N VAL A 554 -21.49 7.27 21.48
CA VAL A 554 -22.56 7.87 22.30
C VAL A 554 -22.00 8.94 23.24
N LEU A 555 -20.78 8.73 23.73
CA LEU A 555 -20.07 9.64 24.61
C LEU A 555 -18.88 10.25 23.86
N THR A 556 -18.91 11.56 23.68
CA THR A 556 -17.77 12.31 23.17
C THR A 556 -16.63 12.37 24.18
N GLN A 557 -15.41 12.50 23.67
CA GLN A 557 -14.22 12.81 24.46
C GLN A 557 -14.26 14.25 24.99
N HIS A 558 -14.95 15.15 24.28
CA HIS A 558 -14.97 16.59 24.57
C HIS A 558 -16.40 17.09 24.75
N PRO A 559 -17.01 16.95 25.94
CA PRO A 559 -18.39 17.36 26.22
C PRO A 559 -18.55 18.89 26.40
N ILE A 560 -17.92 19.67 25.52
CA ILE A 560 -17.92 21.13 25.55
C ILE A 560 -19.34 21.71 25.43
N ARG A 561 -19.52 22.92 25.97
CA ARG A 561 -20.82 23.62 26.00
C ARG A 561 -21.95 22.73 26.53
N LYS A 562 -21.66 21.98 27.61
CA LYS A 562 -22.60 21.03 28.25
C LYS A 562 -23.14 19.98 27.26
N GLY A 563 -22.29 19.48 26.37
CA GLY A 563 -22.63 18.44 25.38
C GLY A 563 -23.39 18.93 24.15
N LEU A 564 -23.60 20.24 23.97
CA LEU A 564 -24.38 20.77 22.85
C LEU A 564 -23.82 20.35 21.48
N HIS A 565 -22.50 20.39 21.29
CA HIS A 565 -21.87 19.97 20.03
C HIS A 565 -22.19 18.50 19.73
N HIS A 566 -22.03 17.62 20.72
CA HIS A 566 -22.28 16.20 20.54
C HIS A 566 -23.76 15.88 20.35
N LYS A 567 -24.67 16.61 21.00
CA LYS A 567 -26.11 16.53 20.74
C LYS A 567 -26.44 16.84 19.27
N ILE A 568 -25.87 17.91 18.71
CA ILE A 568 -26.06 18.29 17.30
C ILE A 568 -25.46 17.22 16.37
N LEU A 569 -24.29 16.68 16.72
CA LEU A 569 -23.64 15.61 15.94
C LEU A 569 -24.49 14.34 15.90
N LEU A 570 -25.00 13.89 17.06
CA LEU A 570 -25.91 12.74 17.18
C LEU A 570 -27.21 12.96 16.40
N ALA A 571 -27.80 14.16 16.49
CA ALA A 571 -29.00 14.50 15.73
C ALA A 571 -28.77 14.38 14.21
N ASN A 572 -27.62 14.86 13.72
CA ASN A 572 -27.24 14.77 12.31
C ASN A 572 -26.96 13.32 11.87
N PHE A 573 -26.26 12.53 12.68
CA PHE A 573 -26.03 11.11 12.44
C PHE A 573 -27.35 10.35 12.23
N LEU A 574 -28.30 10.56 13.14
CA LEU A 574 -29.62 9.92 13.07
C LEU A 574 -30.42 10.42 11.86
N ALA A 575 -30.49 11.74 11.68
CA ALA A 575 -31.28 12.37 10.61
C ALA A 575 -30.80 11.96 9.22
N GLN A 576 -29.49 11.79 8.99
CA GLN A 576 -28.98 11.42 7.66
C GLN A 576 -29.40 10.00 7.25
N THR A 577 -29.28 9.02 8.16
CA THR A 577 -29.71 7.64 7.85
C THR A 577 -31.23 7.53 7.73
N GLU A 578 -31.98 8.31 8.51
CA GLU A 578 -33.43 8.43 8.35
C GLU A 578 -33.82 9.07 7.01
N ALA A 579 -33.14 10.14 6.60
CA ALA A 579 -33.38 10.83 5.34
C ALA A 579 -33.04 9.93 4.13
N LEU A 580 -31.95 9.18 4.18
CA LEU A 580 -31.58 8.21 3.13
C LEU A 580 -32.62 7.10 2.98
N MET A 581 -33.16 6.61 4.10
CA MET A 581 -34.22 5.61 4.12
C MET A 581 -35.54 6.18 3.59
N ARG A 582 -35.98 7.30 4.15
CA ARG A 582 -37.30 7.89 3.92
C ARG A 582 -37.34 8.63 2.58
N GLY A 583 -36.41 9.51 2.29
CA GLY A 583 -36.57 10.50 1.21
C GLY A 583 -37.71 11.48 1.51
N LYS A 584 -38.19 12.18 0.48
CA LYS A 584 -39.23 13.21 0.56
C LYS A 584 -40.02 13.23 -0.75
N THR A 585 -41.33 12.97 -0.67
CA THR A 585 -42.20 12.84 -1.84
C THR A 585 -42.60 14.21 -2.40
N MET A 586 -43.06 14.23 -3.66
CA MET A 586 -43.59 15.44 -4.28
C MET A 586 -44.72 16.09 -3.47
N ASP A 587 -45.62 15.30 -2.88
CA ASP A 587 -46.73 15.85 -2.07
C ASP A 587 -46.26 16.48 -0.76
N GLU A 588 -45.25 15.88 -0.11
CA GLU A 588 -44.61 16.47 1.07
C GLU A 588 -43.99 17.83 0.72
N ILE A 589 -43.28 17.91 -0.40
CA ILE A 589 -42.63 19.15 -0.85
C ILE A 589 -43.66 20.20 -1.27
N ARG A 590 -44.72 19.81 -1.98
CA ARG A 590 -45.78 20.73 -2.39
C ARG A 590 -46.41 21.41 -1.17
N LYS A 591 -46.67 20.64 -0.10
CA LYS A 591 -47.16 21.18 1.17
C LYS A 591 -46.16 22.13 1.84
N GLU A 592 -44.87 21.79 1.86
CA GLU A 592 -43.82 22.67 2.41
C GLU A 592 -43.70 23.99 1.63
N MET A 593 -43.80 23.95 0.30
CA MET A 593 -43.68 25.12 -0.56
C MET A 593 -44.90 26.05 -0.45
N GLN A 594 -46.10 25.46 -0.33
CA GLN A 594 -47.33 26.21 -0.04
C GLN A 594 -47.25 26.91 1.32
N ALA A 595 -46.77 26.21 2.36
CA ALA A 595 -46.60 26.79 3.70
C ALA A 595 -45.54 27.91 3.73
N ALA A 596 -44.53 27.85 2.86
CA ALA A 596 -43.49 28.87 2.73
C ALA A 596 -43.90 30.08 1.87
N GLY A 597 -45.15 30.14 1.38
CA GLY A 597 -45.68 31.27 0.61
C GLY A 597 -45.02 31.48 -0.75
N LYS A 598 -44.46 30.43 -1.36
CA LYS A 598 -43.84 30.52 -2.70
C LYS A 598 -44.87 30.63 -3.81
N ASP A 599 -44.54 31.36 -4.87
CA ASP A 599 -45.36 31.46 -6.08
C ASP A 599 -45.61 30.06 -6.68
N PRO A 600 -46.86 29.72 -7.06
CA PRO A 600 -47.19 28.43 -7.66
C PRO A 600 -46.39 28.07 -8.92
N ALA A 601 -46.08 29.04 -9.78
CA ALA A 601 -45.36 28.82 -11.03
C ALA A 601 -43.88 28.50 -10.81
N ASP A 602 -43.24 29.19 -9.85
CA ASP A 602 -41.88 28.85 -9.41
C ASP A 602 -41.85 27.53 -8.62
N SER A 603 -42.98 27.18 -7.99
CA SER A 603 -43.09 25.97 -7.20
C SER A 603 -43.10 24.70 -8.06
N GLU A 604 -43.83 24.69 -9.16
CA GLU A 604 -43.88 23.52 -10.06
C GLU A 604 -42.54 23.26 -10.78
N LYS A 605 -41.78 24.31 -11.12
CA LYS A 605 -40.43 24.14 -11.69
C LYS A 605 -39.43 23.54 -10.70
N LEU A 606 -39.49 23.98 -9.44
CA LEU A 606 -38.53 23.55 -8.41
C LEU A 606 -38.90 22.22 -7.76
N LEU A 607 -40.15 21.79 -7.88
CA LEU A 607 -40.69 20.58 -7.27
C LEU A 607 -39.83 19.32 -7.53
N PRO A 608 -39.51 18.93 -8.79
CA PRO A 608 -38.73 17.70 -9.04
C PRO A 608 -37.31 17.77 -8.46
N HIS A 609 -36.69 18.95 -8.41
CA HIS A 609 -35.34 19.13 -7.86
C HIS A 609 -35.28 18.99 -6.33
N LYS A 610 -36.42 19.13 -5.65
CA LYS A 610 -36.54 18.98 -4.20
C LYS A 610 -36.95 17.59 -3.76
N VAL A 611 -37.28 16.69 -4.70
CA VAL A 611 -37.62 15.30 -4.42
C VAL A 611 -36.39 14.53 -3.97
N PHE A 612 -36.58 13.74 -2.92
CA PHE A 612 -35.61 12.75 -2.48
C PHE A 612 -36.28 11.38 -2.61
N GLU A 613 -35.78 10.53 -3.50
CA GLU A 613 -36.40 9.22 -3.73
C GLU A 613 -36.29 8.30 -2.50
N GLY A 614 -35.31 8.55 -1.61
CA GLY A 614 -35.07 7.72 -0.44
C GLY A 614 -34.57 6.33 -0.81
N ASN A 615 -34.98 5.32 -0.04
CA ASN A 615 -34.68 3.91 -0.28
C ASN A 615 -33.17 3.56 -0.40
N ARG A 616 -32.30 4.37 0.22
CA ARG A 616 -30.84 4.23 0.19
C ARG A 616 -30.37 3.54 1.48
N PRO A 617 -29.68 2.39 1.39
CA PRO A 617 -29.41 1.55 2.54
C PRO A 617 -28.23 2.05 3.39
N THR A 618 -28.34 1.87 4.70
CA THR A 618 -27.28 2.23 5.66
C THR A 618 -27.17 1.21 6.78
N ASN A 619 -25.96 1.01 7.28
CA ASN A 619 -25.71 0.46 8.61
C ASN A 619 -25.46 1.62 9.58
N SER A 620 -25.96 1.52 10.81
CA SER A 620 -25.62 2.43 11.91
C SER A 620 -24.88 1.65 12.99
N ILE A 621 -23.60 1.95 13.15
CA ILE A 621 -22.71 1.34 14.15
C ILE A 621 -22.50 2.35 15.27
N VAL A 622 -23.22 2.16 16.37
CA VAL A 622 -23.20 3.07 17.52
C VAL A 622 -22.48 2.39 18.68
N PHE A 623 -21.53 3.05 19.31
CA PHE A 623 -20.76 2.46 20.39
C PHE A 623 -20.64 3.41 21.58
N THR A 624 -20.46 2.88 22.80
CA THR A 624 -20.54 3.71 24.02
C THR A 624 -19.57 4.89 24.00
N LYS A 625 -18.29 4.65 23.71
CA LYS A 625 -17.24 5.67 23.65
C LYS A 625 -16.08 5.14 22.80
N LEU A 626 -15.36 6.01 22.09
CA LEU A 626 -14.15 5.61 21.37
C LEU A 626 -12.98 5.46 22.37
N THR A 627 -12.90 4.31 23.01
CA THR A 627 -11.77 3.89 23.87
C THR A 627 -10.76 3.07 23.06
N PRO A 628 -9.53 2.86 23.56
CA PRO A 628 -8.58 1.96 22.90
C PRO A 628 -9.21 0.57 22.67
N PHE A 629 -9.90 0.02 23.68
CA PHE A 629 -10.63 -1.24 23.58
C PHE A 629 -11.69 -1.21 22.47
N ILE A 630 -12.60 -0.23 22.48
CA ILE A 630 -13.68 -0.19 21.50
C ILE A 630 -13.13 0.01 20.08
N LEU A 631 -12.10 0.84 19.90
CA LEU A 631 -11.43 0.99 18.60
C LEU A 631 -10.85 -0.36 18.13
N GLY A 632 -10.21 -1.12 19.02
CA GLY A 632 -9.67 -2.44 18.70
C GLY A 632 -10.75 -3.41 18.22
N ALA A 633 -11.89 -3.43 18.92
CA ALA A 633 -13.04 -4.25 18.54
C ALA A 633 -13.63 -3.83 17.18
N LEU A 634 -13.73 -2.53 16.92
CA LEU A 634 -14.24 -2.02 15.63
C LEU A 634 -13.32 -2.37 14.47
N ILE A 635 -11.99 -2.23 14.63
CA ILE A 635 -11.05 -2.57 13.57
C ILE A 635 -11.14 -4.07 13.26
N ALA A 636 -11.06 -4.93 14.28
CA ALA A 636 -11.16 -6.38 14.13
C ALA A 636 -12.50 -6.82 13.51
N MET A 637 -13.59 -6.10 13.77
CA MET A 637 -14.89 -6.37 13.15
C MET A 637 -14.82 -6.21 11.62
N TYR A 638 -14.14 -5.17 11.13
CA TYR A 638 -13.96 -4.99 9.69
C TYR A 638 -12.92 -5.95 9.09
N GLU A 639 -11.84 -6.29 9.82
CA GLU A 639 -10.90 -7.33 9.36
C GLU A 639 -11.62 -8.67 9.11
N HIS A 640 -12.50 -9.09 10.04
CA HIS A 640 -13.29 -10.31 9.88
C HIS A 640 -14.40 -10.18 8.83
N LYS A 641 -14.99 -8.99 8.65
CA LYS A 641 -15.89 -8.71 7.51
C LYS A 641 -15.19 -8.99 6.18
N ILE A 642 -13.99 -8.43 6.00
CA ILE A 642 -13.16 -8.56 4.80
C ILE A 642 -12.80 -10.03 4.55
N PHE A 643 -12.41 -10.76 5.60
CA PHE A 643 -12.13 -12.19 5.53
C PHE A 643 -13.35 -13.00 5.03
N VAL A 644 -14.53 -12.79 5.62
CA VAL A 644 -15.75 -13.53 5.25
C VAL A 644 -16.10 -13.29 3.78
N GLN A 645 -15.99 -12.06 3.29
CA GLN A 645 -16.22 -11.74 1.88
C GLN A 645 -15.22 -12.45 0.95
N GLY A 646 -13.93 -12.43 1.29
CA GLY A 646 -12.90 -13.13 0.52
C GLY A 646 -13.13 -14.63 0.42
N VAL A 647 -13.54 -15.27 1.52
CA VAL A 647 -13.90 -16.70 1.54
C VAL A 647 -15.12 -16.98 0.65
N ILE A 648 -16.16 -16.15 0.71
CA ILE A 648 -17.34 -16.32 -0.13
C ILE A 648 -16.97 -16.26 -1.62
N TRP A 649 -16.10 -15.30 -1.99
CA TRP A 649 -15.61 -15.09 -3.35
C TRP A 649 -14.51 -16.08 -3.77
N ASP A 650 -14.05 -16.95 -2.88
CA ASP A 650 -12.98 -17.93 -3.11
C ASP A 650 -11.65 -17.30 -3.55
N ILE A 651 -11.35 -16.10 -3.08
CA ILE A 651 -10.12 -15.36 -3.39
C ILE A 651 -9.14 -15.38 -2.20
N ASN A 652 -7.88 -15.01 -2.46
CA ASN A 652 -6.91 -14.81 -1.39
C ASN A 652 -6.96 -13.37 -0.85
N SER A 653 -7.49 -13.17 0.35
CA SER A 653 -7.52 -11.86 1.01
C SER A 653 -6.16 -11.39 1.54
N PHE A 654 -5.11 -12.21 1.46
CA PHE A 654 -3.88 -12.03 2.23
C PHE A 654 -2.60 -11.87 1.41
N ASP A 655 -2.68 -12.05 0.08
CA ASP A 655 -1.61 -11.66 -0.85
C ASP A 655 -1.84 -10.26 -1.46
N GLN A 656 -0.91 -9.79 -2.29
CA GLN A 656 -0.99 -8.52 -3.01
C GLN A 656 -0.16 -8.48 -4.31
N TRP A 657 -0.18 -9.53 -5.14
CA TRP A 657 0.61 -9.61 -6.38
C TRP A 657 0.42 -8.43 -7.35
N GLY A 658 -0.72 -7.75 -7.30
CA GLY A 658 -1.02 -6.59 -8.14
C GLY A 658 -0.08 -5.39 -8.00
N VAL A 659 0.74 -5.32 -6.93
CA VAL A 659 1.68 -4.21 -6.71
C VAL A 659 3.03 -4.38 -7.43
N GLU A 660 3.31 -5.57 -7.99
CA GLU A 660 4.66 -5.89 -8.48
C GLU A 660 5.01 -5.23 -9.82
N LEU A 661 4.07 -5.17 -10.75
CA LEU A 661 4.32 -4.63 -12.09
C LEU A 661 4.78 -3.16 -12.03
N GLY A 662 4.10 -2.33 -11.24
CA GLY A 662 4.48 -0.93 -11.05
C GLY A 662 5.89 -0.79 -10.48
N LYS A 663 6.26 -1.61 -9.48
CA LYS A 663 7.61 -1.63 -8.89
C LYS A 663 8.68 -2.05 -9.89
N GLN A 664 8.39 -3.04 -10.74
CA GLN A 664 9.32 -3.50 -11.77
C GLN A 664 9.55 -2.43 -12.85
N LEU A 665 8.49 -1.74 -13.28
CA LEU A 665 8.56 -0.68 -14.28
C LEU A 665 9.29 0.56 -13.73
N ALA A 666 8.97 0.98 -12.50
CA ALA A 666 9.63 2.11 -11.86
C ALA A 666 11.16 1.90 -11.77
N LYS A 667 11.62 0.72 -11.36
CA LYS A 667 13.05 0.38 -11.30
C LYS A 667 13.76 0.42 -12.66
N LYS A 668 13.03 0.21 -13.76
CA LYS A 668 13.60 0.34 -15.11
C LYS A 668 13.67 1.79 -15.57
N ILE A 669 12.65 2.58 -15.24
CA ILE A 669 12.54 4.00 -15.61
C ILE A 669 13.50 4.86 -14.79
N GLU A 670 13.70 4.56 -13.51
CA GLU A 670 14.53 5.33 -12.59
C GLU A 670 15.92 5.71 -13.16
N PRO A 671 16.79 4.77 -13.60
CA PRO A 671 18.09 5.12 -14.17
C PRO A 671 18.01 5.82 -15.54
N GLU A 672 16.87 5.70 -16.24
CA GLU A 672 16.68 6.39 -17.51
C GLU A 672 16.44 7.89 -17.31
N LEU A 673 16.22 8.37 -16.08
CA LEU A 673 16.07 9.80 -15.76
C LEU A 673 17.40 10.50 -15.43
N ASP A 674 18.52 9.77 -15.31
CA ASP A 674 19.79 10.30 -14.80
C ASP A 674 20.52 11.26 -15.75
N ASP A 675 20.24 11.19 -17.06
CA ASP A 675 20.90 11.99 -18.08
C ASP A 675 19.92 12.73 -19.01
N SER A 676 20.45 13.57 -19.90
CA SER A 676 19.66 14.31 -20.88
C SER A 676 19.34 13.52 -22.16
N SER A 677 19.72 12.25 -22.25
CA SER A 677 19.56 11.45 -23.47
C SER A 677 18.09 11.13 -23.72
N PRO A 678 17.56 11.31 -24.95
CA PRO A 678 16.18 10.93 -25.24
C PRO A 678 15.92 9.43 -25.01
N VAL A 679 14.82 9.11 -24.35
CA VAL A 679 14.38 7.75 -24.08
C VAL A 679 13.40 7.28 -25.16
N THR A 680 13.63 6.05 -25.65
CA THR A 680 12.85 5.42 -26.73
C THR A 680 12.49 3.95 -26.45
N SER A 681 12.77 3.46 -25.24
CA SER A 681 12.66 2.05 -24.83
C SER A 681 11.22 1.61 -24.50
N HIS A 682 10.27 2.54 -24.35
CA HIS A 682 8.89 2.26 -23.94
C HIS A 682 7.86 2.57 -25.04
N ASP A 683 6.59 2.54 -24.70
CA ASP A 683 5.53 3.07 -25.56
C ASP A 683 5.70 4.58 -25.77
N SER A 684 5.07 5.12 -26.82
CA SER A 684 5.23 6.52 -27.21
C SER A 684 4.77 7.51 -26.15
N SER A 685 3.81 7.15 -25.29
CA SER A 685 3.37 8.01 -24.19
C SER A 685 4.44 8.08 -23.11
N THR A 686 4.91 6.93 -22.62
CA THR A 686 5.95 6.88 -21.58
C THR A 686 7.24 7.56 -22.05
N ASN A 687 7.68 7.31 -23.29
CA ASN A 687 8.83 8.00 -23.88
C ASN A 687 8.60 9.51 -23.96
N GLY A 688 7.44 9.94 -24.47
CA GLY A 688 7.11 11.37 -24.59
C GLY A 688 7.11 12.08 -23.24
N LEU A 689 6.56 11.44 -22.20
CA LEU A 689 6.56 11.98 -20.83
C LEU A 689 7.96 12.08 -20.25
N ILE A 690 8.79 11.03 -20.36
CA ILE A 690 10.18 11.07 -19.88
C ILE A 690 10.96 12.18 -20.59
N ASN A 691 10.82 12.29 -21.91
CA ASN A 691 11.53 13.29 -22.68
C ASN A 691 11.07 14.72 -22.35
N PHE A 692 9.77 14.92 -22.13
CA PHE A 692 9.23 16.18 -21.63
C PHE A 692 9.82 16.52 -20.24
N ILE A 693 9.82 15.57 -19.30
CA ILE A 693 10.41 15.76 -17.97
C ILE A 693 11.90 16.14 -18.07
N LYS A 694 12.67 15.43 -18.88
CA LYS A 694 14.10 15.73 -19.10
C LYS A 694 14.30 17.12 -19.67
N GLN A 695 13.47 17.53 -20.63
CA GLN A 695 13.54 18.86 -21.20
C GLN A 695 13.30 19.94 -20.13
N GLU A 696 12.19 19.84 -19.38
CA GLU A 696 11.84 20.81 -18.33
C GLU A 696 12.89 20.84 -17.20
N LEU A 697 13.44 19.69 -16.80
CA LEU A 697 14.50 19.61 -15.79
C LEU A 697 15.81 20.26 -16.28
N CYS A 698 16.20 20.02 -17.53
CA CYS A 698 17.34 20.72 -18.13
C CYS A 698 17.10 22.22 -18.16
N GLU A 699 15.91 22.68 -18.57
CA GLU A 699 15.57 24.11 -18.58
C GLU A 699 15.67 24.71 -17.17
N VAL A 700 15.11 24.07 -16.13
CA VAL A 700 15.19 24.56 -14.74
C VAL A 700 16.61 24.56 -14.17
N LEU A 701 17.43 23.55 -14.46
CA LEU A 701 18.82 23.48 -13.97
C LEU A 701 19.79 24.36 -14.77
N SER A 702 19.39 24.76 -15.98
CA SER A 702 20.16 25.59 -16.91
C SER A 702 19.67 27.05 -16.99
N SER A 703 18.62 27.41 -16.25
CA SER A 703 18.09 28.78 -16.26
C SER A 703 17.83 29.35 -14.86
N ASP A 704 18.22 30.62 -14.63
CA ASP A 704 17.77 31.40 -13.49
C ASP A 704 16.29 31.80 -13.64
N HIS A 705 15.70 32.43 -12.61
CA HIS A 705 14.29 32.84 -12.63
C HIS A 705 13.90 33.78 -13.79
N ASP A 706 14.88 34.37 -14.49
CA ASP A 706 14.69 35.27 -15.63
C ASP A 706 15.10 34.62 -16.98
N GLY A 707 15.39 33.32 -17.01
CA GLY A 707 15.72 32.58 -18.24
C GLY A 707 17.18 32.71 -18.71
N GLY A 708 18.09 33.24 -17.89
CA GLY A 708 19.54 33.29 -18.17
C GLY A 708 20.30 32.07 -17.63
N PRO A 709 21.55 31.78 -18.02
CA PRO A 709 22.32 30.63 -17.50
C PRO A 709 22.36 30.58 -15.96
N PRO A 710 22.50 29.40 -15.32
CA PRO A 710 22.29 29.26 -13.88
C PRO A 710 23.36 30.05 -13.11
N ARG A 711 22.91 30.91 -12.18
CA ARG A 711 23.76 31.78 -11.36
C ARG A 711 23.71 31.32 -9.91
N ILE A 712 24.84 30.95 -9.32
CA ILE A 712 24.96 30.77 -7.88
C ILE A 712 25.60 32.01 -7.25
N PRO A 713 25.21 32.42 -6.03
CA PRO A 713 25.91 33.48 -5.32
C PRO A 713 27.39 33.12 -5.14
N PHE A 714 28.30 34.09 -5.29
CA PHE A 714 29.74 33.85 -5.13
C PHE A 714 30.07 33.22 -3.76
N SER A 715 29.35 33.60 -2.70
CA SER A 715 29.47 32.99 -1.37
C SER A 715 29.12 31.49 -1.34
N THR A 716 28.19 31.05 -2.18
CA THR A 716 27.80 29.64 -2.30
C THR A 716 28.85 28.87 -3.09
N PHE A 717 29.36 29.44 -4.19
CA PHE A 717 30.50 28.88 -4.93
C PHE A 717 31.74 28.75 -4.03
N GLN A 718 32.05 29.79 -3.26
CA GLN A 718 33.16 29.84 -2.32
C GLN A 718 33.08 28.70 -1.31
N PHE A 719 31.91 28.49 -0.71
CA PHE A 719 31.67 27.40 0.23
C PHE A 719 31.88 26.03 -0.43
N LEU A 720 31.24 25.80 -1.59
CA LEU A 720 31.32 24.52 -2.30
C LEU A 720 32.74 24.20 -2.76
N TYR A 721 33.44 25.17 -3.34
CA TYR A 721 34.80 24.97 -3.83
C TYR A 721 35.79 24.72 -2.69
N THR A 722 35.64 25.43 -1.57
CA THR A 722 36.46 25.19 -0.37
C THR A 722 36.19 23.82 0.23
N TYR A 723 34.92 23.44 0.36
CA TYR A 723 34.52 22.13 0.87
C TYR A 723 35.04 20.98 -0.02
N ILE A 724 34.91 21.10 -1.35
CA ILE A 724 35.41 20.10 -2.28
C ILE A 724 36.94 20.00 -2.20
N ALA A 725 37.65 21.12 -2.14
CA ALA A 725 39.10 21.11 -2.00
C ALA A 725 39.58 20.49 -0.67
N GLU A 726 38.84 20.69 0.42
CA GLU A 726 39.10 20.04 1.72
C GLU A 726 38.85 18.53 1.68
N VAL A 727 37.79 18.09 0.97
CA VAL A 727 37.43 16.68 0.84
C VAL A 727 38.38 15.93 -0.11
N ASP A 728 38.80 16.56 -1.20
CA ASP A 728 39.69 15.99 -2.21
C ASP A 728 41.16 15.92 -1.74
N GLY A 729 41.57 16.84 -0.86
CA GLY A 729 42.88 16.83 -0.18
C GLY A 729 44.10 17.12 -1.08
N GLU A 730 43.93 17.17 -2.40
CA GLU A 730 45.00 17.46 -3.38
C GLU A 730 45.18 18.97 -3.65
N ILE A 731 44.16 19.78 -3.34
CA ILE A 731 44.16 21.22 -3.60
C ILE A 731 44.57 21.98 -2.34
N SER A 732 45.78 22.57 -2.34
CA SER A 732 46.25 23.33 -1.18
C SER A 732 45.35 24.53 -0.88
N ALA A 733 45.17 24.87 0.40
CA ALA A 733 44.42 26.05 0.83
C ALA A 733 44.92 27.36 0.16
N SER A 734 46.23 27.45 -0.14
CA SER A 734 46.82 28.58 -0.86
C SER A 734 46.37 28.70 -2.33
N HIS A 735 46.03 27.56 -2.95
CA HIS A 735 45.49 27.51 -4.30
C HIS A 735 44.01 27.85 -4.29
N VAL A 736 43.26 27.32 -3.31
CA VAL A 736 41.85 27.66 -3.08
C VAL A 736 41.68 29.17 -2.89
N SER A 737 42.44 29.79 -1.98
CA SER A 737 42.37 31.26 -1.79
C SER A 737 42.78 32.05 -3.02
N ARG A 738 43.81 31.62 -3.78
CA ARG A 738 44.20 32.31 -5.01
C ARG A 738 43.13 32.22 -6.09
N MET A 739 42.51 31.06 -6.25
CA MET A 739 41.45 30.84 -7.22
C MET A 739 40.19 31.61 -6.86
N LEU A 740 39.78 31.59 -5.58
CA LEU A 740 38.64 32.37 -5.11
C LEU A 740 38.89 33.88 -5.27
N ASN A 741 40.07 34.38 -4.93
CA ASN A 741 40.42 35.79 -5.15
C ASN A 741 40.44 36.15 -6.65
N TYR A 742 40.90 35.24 -7.51
CA TYR A 742 40.89 35.44 -8.97
C TYR A 742 39.46 35.52 -9.49
N ILE A 743 38.58 34.61 -9.06
CA ILE A 743 37.17 34.55 -9.48
C ILE A 743 36.33 35.68 -8.87
N GLU A 744 36.66 36.19 -7.67
CA GLU A 744 36.00 37.36 -7.07
C GLU A 744 36.37 38.67 -7.80
N GLN A 745 37.57 38.72 -8.39
CA GLN A 745 38.06 39.87 -9.15
C GLN A 745 37.59 39.90 -10.61
N GLU A 746 37.47 38.72 -11.21
CA GLU A 746 36.90 38.51 -12.55
C GLU A 746 35.41 38.79 -12.60
#